data_AF-A0A660PNT7-F1
#
_entry.id   AF-A0A660PNT7-F1
#
_cell.length_a   1.000
_cell.length_b   1.000
_cell.length_c   1.000
_cell.angle_alpha   90.00
_cell.angle_beta   90.00
_cell.angle_gamma   90.00
#
_symmetry.space_group_name_H-M   'P 1'
#
loop_
_entity.id
_entity.type
_entity.pdbx_description
1 polymer ?
#
loop_
_entity_poly.entity_id
_entity_poly.type
_entity_poly.pdbx_seq_one_letter_code
_entity_poly.pdbx_strand_id
1 'polypeptide(L)'
;MKYLSISITLLFIAALAADVPAQPVSDSDYEKKGLAHLMRLLNLKPTDLTFREDYAEIDSLRLAVISDLTANPYGIVEFVEKMAETCRDNDPGKAIDTAFGNLRRTTRDKRDYAVYQDNSGESNNFTTFYNSIDFNRLLSMINDDLYYYLPASVDSTLALLSREERDFLIHEFREIIFEDTADENRTADVIDSIQKAEEGYIEYFKQFAFKIRKDFLLDAGRKTSEMVYRQVRQMMADIESGEFDVKQVLSDTITRPKRTGLARYLGLRKGWAIGGPGNDRYRGDYHFIIDFGGDDFYQLEYDPEEPHSTIIIDLSGDDVYASKSDFTIGSGCFSVGLLYDMAGNDTYNGRNFSCGSGYFGFGLLYDNAGTDRYYGDTHTQGAATCGIGMIYDRGGNDVYTAAVNAQGFALMEGFGLIADRTGNDNYIAGGKYKAIIHYDDHYLSISQGYGGGLMLFVSGGIGGIVDLAGYDNYYSDLVAQGCGWWYALGFIYDYSGNDQYLSYQYAQGSAEHMGLGIIIDEYGKDFYRGKGLMQGVGHDYSCGILLDRHGNDIYQADDLSQGAGSANGFGILIDSHGDDIFYVRKKSNTQGYGNPRRDFGSIGLFLDLSGKDIYDGNGLDNSYWTTDSKWGGGFDWEFIVESDSGKADME
;
A
#
# COMPACT_ATOMS: atom_id res chain seq x y z
N MET A 1 -20.74 -39.45 44.44
CA MET A 1 -19.91 -40.33 43.58
C MET A 1 -19.80 -39.62 42.24
N LYS A 2 -18.80 -38.77 41.95
CA LYS A 2 -17.36 -38.99 41.67
C LYS A 2 -17.07 -39.68 40.31
N TYR A 3 -16.34 -38.93 39.45
CA TYR A 3 -15.60 -39.22 38.19
C TYR A 3 -16.43 -39.15 36.88
N LEU A 4 -16.21 -38.26 35.87
CA LEU A 4 -15.06 -37.61 35.20
C LEU A 4 -14.34 -38.46 34.12
N SER A 5 -14.38 -38.00 32.85
CA SER A 5 -13.35 -38.01 31.77
C SER A 5 -14.05 -37.99 30.39
N ILE A 6 -14.12 -36.88 29.63
CA ILE A 6 -13.12 -36.20 28.76
C ILE A 6 -12.77 -37.01 27.48
N SER A 7 -13.23 -36.56 26.31
CA SER A 7 -12.37 -35.97 25.26
C SER A 7 -13.11 -35.70 23.94
N ILE A 8 -12.98 -34.44 23.52
CA ILE A 8 -13.34 -33.83 22.24
C ILE A 8 -12.36 -34.31 21.17
N THR A 9 -12.85 -34.67 19.98
CA THR A 9 -12.00 -34.83 18.78
C THR A 9 -12.17 -33.60 17.91
N LEU A 10 -11.25 -32.66 18.08
CA LEU A 10 -10.96 -31.58 17.13
C LEU A 10 -10.24 -32.22 15.93
N LEU A 11 -10.82 -32.07 14.73
CA LEU A 11 -10.13 -32.31 13.48
C LEU A 11 -9.17 -31.14 13.25
N PHE A 12 -7.88 -31.38 13.48
CA PHE A 12 -6.81 -30.57 12.91
C PHE A 12 -6.72 -30.89 11.41
N ILE A 13 -7.07 -29.93 10.56
CA ILE A 13 -6.59 -29.90 9.18
C ILE A 13 -5.16 -29.38 9.28
N ALA A 14 -4.20 -30.30 9.34
CA ALA A 14 -2.82 -29.97 9.03
C ALA A 14 -2.76 -29.80 7.50
N ALA A 15 -2.46 -28.59 7.05
CA ALA A 15 -2.01 -28.36 5.69
C ALA A 15 -0.86 -29.34 5.42
N LEU A 16 -0.99 -30.15 4.38
CA LEU A 16 0.10 -30.94 3.84
C LEU A 16 1.09 -29.96 3.19
N ALA A 17 1.95 -29.35 3.99
CA ALA A 17 3.23 -28.89 3.48
C ALA A 17 3.93 -30.17 3.01
N ALA A 18 4.04 -30.34 1.69
CA ALA A 18 5.00 -31.28 1.15
C ALA A 18 6.37 -30.91 1.75
N ASP A 19 7.12 -31.90 2.24
CA ASP A 19 8.52 -31.71 2.62
C ASP A 19 9.29 -31.27 1.36
N VAL A 20 9.32 -29.96 1.10
CA VAL A 20 10.24 -29.35 0.13
C VAL A 20 11.62 -29.47 0.77
N PRO A 21 12.57 -30.21 0.18
CA PRO A 21 13.91 -30.30 0.73
C PRO A 21 14.49 -28.90 0.85
N ALA A 22 15.06 -28.58 2.01
CA ALA A 22 15.71 -27.29 2.23
C ALA A 22 16.77 -27.05 1.15
N GLN A 23 16.60 -25.98 0.36
CA GLN A 23 17.54 -25.65 -0.69
C GLN A 23 18.92 -25.32 -0.07
N PRO A 24 20.03 -25.78 -0.69
CA PRO A 24 21.38 -25.57 -0.15
C PRO A 24 21.86 -24.11 -0.24
N VAL A 25 21.17 -23.28 -1.03
CA VAL A 25 21.40 -21.84 -1.25
C VAL A 25 20.03 -21.17 -1.19
N SER A 26 19.92 -19.97 -0.61
CA SER A 26 18.64 -19.23 -0.64
C SER A 26 18.37 -18.67 -2.04
N ASP A 27 17.08 -18.49 -2.39
CA ASP A 27 16.68 -17.98 -3.70
C ASP A 27 17.33 -16.61 -4.00
N SER A 28 17.34 -15.68 -3.05
CA SER A 28 18.05 -14.39 -3.23
C SER A 28 19.55 -14.56 -3.59
N ASP A 29 20.25 -15.54 -3.01
CA ASP A 29 21.65 -15.79 -3.35
C ASP A 29 21.80 -16.45 -4.72
N TYR A 30 20.81 -17.24 -5.12
CA TYR A 30 20.70 -17.88 -6.41
C TYR A 30 20.47 -16.85 -7.53
N GLU A 31 19.43 -16.03 -7.38
CA GLU A 31 19.06 -14.91 -8.24
C GLU A 31 20.24 -13.95 -8.47
N LYS A 32 20.93 -13.54 -7.40
CA LYS A 32 22.11 -12.65 -7.49
C LYS A 32 23.25 -13.24 -8.31
N LYS A 33 23.48 -14.56 -8.21
CA LYS A 33 24.51 -15.24 -9.00
C LYS A 33 24.12 -15.34 -10.47
N GLY A 34 22.86 -15.67 -10.75
CA GLY A 34 22.29 -15.68 -12.10
C GLY A 34 22.41 -14.31 -12.76
N LEU A 35 21.97 -13.26 -12.06
CA LEU A 35 22.06 -11.87 -12.51
C LEU A 35 23.50 -11.48 -12.85
N ALA A 36 24.44 -11.71 -11.92
CA ALA A 36 25.85 -11.40 -12.14
C ALA A 36 26.47 -12.22 -13.28
N HIS A 37 25.95 -13.42 -13.56
CA HIS A 37 26.38 -14.25 -14.68
C HIS A 37 25.88 -13.69 -16.02
N LEU A 38 24.58 -13.42 -16.17
CA LEU A 38 24.00 -12.84 -17.38
C LEU A 38 24.68 -11.52 -17.74
N MET A 39 24.84 -10.64 -16.74
CA MET A 39 25.52 -9.37 -16.94
C MET A 39 26.93 -9.55 -17.50
N ARG A 40 27.69 -10.53 -17.00
CA ARG A 40 29.04 -10.82 -17.51
C ARG A 40 29.02 -11.26 -18.97
N LEU A 41 28.05 -12.07 -19.38
CA LEU A 41 27.88 -12.49 -20.79
C LEU A 41 27.61 -11.28 -21.69
N LEU A 42 26.90 -10.27 -21.18
CA LEU A 42 26.62 -9.00 -21.85
C LEU A 42 27.75 -7.97 -21.73
N ASN A 43 28.91 -8.34 -21.17
CA ASN A 43 30.02 -7.43 -20.84
C ASN A 43 29.65 -6.27 -19.90
N LEU A 44 28.70 -6.53 -19.00
CA LEU A 44 28.27 -5.65 -17.92
C LEU A 44 28.79 -6.18 -16.57
N LYS A 45 28.70 -5.33 -15.55
CA LYS A 45 28.97 -5.63 -14.14
C LYS A 45 27.78 -5.18 -13.30
N PRO A 46 27.51 -5.81 -12.14
CA PRO A 46 26.43 -5.34 -11.25
C PRO A 46 26.49 -3.84 -10.90
N THR A 47 27.69 -3.26 -10.83
CA THR A 47 27.90 -1.82 -10.62
C THR A 47 27.44 -0.92 -11.77
N ASP A 48 27.06 -1.50 -12.91
CA ASP A 48 26.49 -0.78 -14.05
C ASP A 48 24.97 -0.57 -13.89
N LEU A 49 24.31 -1.31 -12.98
CA LEU A 49 22.92 -1.07 -12.56
C LEU A 49 22.88 0.06 -11.52
N THR A 50 23.31 1.25 -11.92
CA THR A 50 23.26 2.45 -11.07
C THR A 50 22.88 3.64 -11.93
N PHE A 51 21.95 4.46 -11.43
CA PHE A 51 21.65 5.74 -12.05
C PHE A 51 22.65 6.80 -11.58
N ARG A 52 23.10 7.67 -12.49
CA ARG A 52 23.86 8.85 -12.09
C ARG A 52 22.97 9.81 -11.31
N GLU A 53 23.53 10.35 -10.24
CA GLU A 53 22.86 11.30 -9.34
C GLU A 53 22.71 12.71 -9.92
N ASP A 54 23.38 13.03 -11.04
CA ASP A 54 23.40 14.38 -11.62
C ASP A 54 22.35 14.62 -12.72
N TYR A 55 21.39 13.69 -12.87
CA TYR A 55 20.35 13.80 -13.90
C TYR A 55 19.20 14.74 -13.52
N ALA A 56 18.85 14.83 -12.23
CA ALA A 56 17.90 15.81 -11.71
C ALA A 56 18.31 16.28 -10.30
N GLU A 57 17.94 17.51 -9.95
CA GLU A 57 18.18 18.03 -8.61
C GLU A 57 17.33 17.26 -7.57
N ILE A 58 17.91 17.03 -6.39
CA ILE A 58 17.18 16.46 -5.26
C ILE A 58 16.22 17.54 -4.74
N ASP A 59 14.93 17.35 -4.95
CA ASP A 59 13.92 18.27 -4.42
C ASP A 59 13.74 18.12 -2.90
N SER A 60 13.07 19.10 -2.31
CA SER A 60 12.92 19.22 -0.85
C SER A 60 12.12 18.10 -0.19
N LEU A 61 11.35 17.32 -0.96
CA LEU A 61 10.48 16.26 -0.47
C LEU A 61 11.00 14.86 -0.81
N ARG A 62 12.13 14.72 -1.52
CA ARG A 62 12.73 13.41 -1.82
C ARG A 62 12.91 12.58 -0.55
N LEU A 63 12.36 11.37 -0.55
CA LEU A 63 12.58 10.38 0.50
C LEU A 63 13.99 9.76 0.40
N ALA A 64 14.64 9.58 1.55
CA ALA A 64 16.00 9.05 1.64
C ALA A 64 16.09 7.62 1.08
N VAL A 65 15.10 6.78 1.38
CA VAL A 65 15.06 5.40 0.87
C VAL A 65 14.96 5.36 -0.67
N ILE A 66 14.22 6.29 -1.29
CA ILE A 66 14.15 6.38 -2.74
C ILE A 66 15.50 6.81 -3.34
N SER A 67 16.20 7.75 -2.70
CA SER A 67 17.58 8.11 -3.11
C SER A 67 18.51 6.90 -3.03
N ASP A 68 18.47 6.16 -1.93
CA ASP A 68 19.33 4.98 -1.71
C ASP A 68 19.03 3.88 -2.73
N LEU A 69 17.75 3.60 -3.00
CA LEU A 69 17.33 2.61 -4.00
C LEU A 69 17.61 3.07 -5.43
N THR A 70 17.54 4.37 -5.74
CA THR A 70 17.93 4.85 -7.08
C THR A 70 19.44 4.64 -7.33
N ALA A 71 20.26 4.78 -6.30
CA ALA A 71 21.70 4.51 -6.39
C ALA A 71 22.01 3.00 -6.47
N ASN A 72 21.17 2.16 -5.88
CA ASN A 72 21.27 0.70 -5.90
C ASN A 72 19.91 0.02 -6.19
N PRO A 73 19.42 0.05 -7.45
CA PRO A 73 18.06 -0.37 -7.80
C PRO A 73 17.75 -1.82 -7.47
N TYR A 74 18.71 -2.73 -7.58
CA TYR A 74 18.45 -4.13 -7.20
C TYR A 74 18.23 -4.33 -5.68
N GLY A 75 18.56 -3.33 -4.85
CA GLY A 75 18.24 -3.33 -3.42
C GLY A 75 16.74 -3.24 -3.11
N ILE A 76 15.89 -2.98 -4.11
CA ILE A 76 14.42 -2.97 -3.95
C ILE A 76 13.92 -4.32 -3.45
N VAL A 77 14.50 -5.43 -3.91
CA VAL A 77 14.11 -6.79 -3.49
C VAL A 77 14.16 -6.93 -1.95
N GLU A 78 15.32 -6.62 -1.36
CA GLU A 78 15.52 -6.70 0.09
C GLU A 78 14.62 -5.71 0.86
N PHE A 79 14.30 -4.56 0.27
CA PHE A 79 13.37 -3.60 0.86
C PHE A 79 11.95 -4.18 0.95
N VAL A 80 11.45 -4.76 -0.14
CA VAL A 80 10.09 -5.31 -0.21
C VAL A 80 9.94 -6.56 0.66
N GLU A 81 10.92 -7.47 0.65
CA GLU A 81 10.91 -8.65 1.54
C GLU A 81 10.84 -8.26 3.03
N LYS A 82 11.59 -7.22 3.43
CA LYS A 82 11.53 -6.70 4.81
C LYS A 82 10.17 -6.07 5.12
N MET A 83 9.57 -5.38 4.15
CA MET A 83 8.24 -4.82 4.32
C MET A 83 7.21 -5.94 4.50
N ALA A 84 7.24 -6.98 3.66
CA ALA A 84 6.37 -8.13 3.75
C ALA A 84 6.49 -8.86 5.11
N GLU A 85 7.72 -9.06 5.61
CA GLU A 85 7.95 -9.62 6.95
C GLU A 85 7.28 -8.81 8.06
N THR A 86 7.23 -7.48 7.93
CA THR A 86 6.55 -6.63 8.92
C THR A 86 5.03 -6.74 8.87
N CYS A 87 4.46 -7.19 7.75
CA CYS A 87 3.03 -7.41 7.57
C CYS A 87 2.54 -8.78 8.05
N ARG A 88 3.44 -9.76 8.30
CA ARG A 88 3.07 -11.12 8.75
C ARG A 88 2.50 -11.19 10.18
N ASP A 89 2.71 -10.16 10.99
CA ASP A 89 2.22 -10.09 12.36
C ASP A 89 0.67 -10.01 12.42
N ASN A 90 0.08 -10.07 13.62
CA ASN A 90 -1.33 -9.72 13.81
C ASN A 90 -1.53 -8.25 14.19
N ASP A 91 -0.49 -7.68 14.79
CA ASP A 91 -0.44 -6.29 15.19
C ASP A 91 0.10 -5.47 14.00
N PRO A 92 -0.63 -4.45 13.52
CA PRO A 92 -0.17 -3.61 12.41
C PRO A 92 1.03 -2.73 12.80
N GLY A 93 1.40 -2.65 14.09
CA GLY A 93 2.41 -1.74 14.61
C GLY A 93 3.76 -1.81 13.90
N LYS A 94 4.26 -3.00 13.55
CA LYS A 94 5.54 -3.12 12.82
C LYS A 94 5.45 -2.56 11.40
N ALA A 95 4.35 -2.82 10.69
CA ALA A 95 4.11 -2.27 9.36
C ALA A 95 3.99 -0.73 9.42
N ILE A 96 3.27 -0.21 10.42
CA ILE A 96 3.14 1.24 10.66
C ILE A 96 4.50 1.88 10.98
N ASP A 97 5.30 1.27 11.85
CA ASP A 97 6.63 1.75 12.21
C ASP A 97 7.57 1.79 10.98
N THR A 98 7.51 0.76 10.13
CA THR A 98 8.27 0.68 8.88
C THR A 98 7.82 1.75 7.89
N ALA A 99 6.51 1.94 7.70
CA ALA A 99 5.95 2.99 6.86
C ALA A 99 6.42 4.38 7.33
N PHE A 100 6.27 4.67 8.63
CA PHE A 100 6.73 5.93 9.22
C PHE A 100 8.23 6.13 9.04
N GLY A 101 9.05 5.11 9.25
CA GLY A 101 10.51 5.16 9.11
C GLY A 101 10.98 5.55 7.71
N ASN A 102 10.28 5.08 6.68
CA ASN A 102 10.62 5.31 5.28
C ASN A 102 10.20 6.68 4.73
N LEU A 103 9.41 7.45 5.49
CA LEU A 103 9.01 8.83 5.14
C LEU A 103 10.05 9.90 5.51
N ARG A 104 11.29 9.50 5.85
CA ARG A 104 12.41 10.43 6.12
C ARG A 104 12.88 11.09 4.81
N ARG A 105 12.95 12.42 4.81
CA ARG A 105 13.53 13.22 3.71
C ARG A 105 15.05 13.09 3.62
N THR A 106 15.60 13.13 2.41
CA THR A 106 17.06 13.19 2.16
C THR A 106 17.69 14.48 2.69
N THR A 107 16.96 15.59 2.65
CA THR A 107 17.46 16.93 3.00
C THR A 107 17.49 17.23 4.50
N ARG A 108 17.09 16.28 5.36
CA ARG A 108 16.92 16.53 6.81
C ARG A 108 17.49 15.40 7.67
N ASP A 109 18.63 15.66 8.29
CA ASP A 109 19.38 14.66 9.09
C ASP A 109 18.66 14.18 10.36
N LYS A 110 17.81 15.03 10.97
CA LYS A 110 17.10 14.71 12.22
C LYS A 110 15.60 14.97 12.07
N ARG A 111 14.81 13.95 12.39
CA ARG A 111 13.36 14.07 12.57
C ARG A 111 13.07 14.67 13.94
N ASP A 112 12.16 15.63 13.98
CA ASP A 112 11.68 16.26 15.20
C ASP A 112 10.16 16.19 15.20
N TYR A 113 9.62 15.52 16.20
CA TYR A 113 8.20 15.20 16.33
C TYR A 113 7.77 15.12 17.81
N ALA A 114 8.61 15.62 18.72
CA ALA A 114 8.29 15.67 20.15
C ALA A 114 7.33 16.83 20.42
N VAL A 115 6.04 16.51 20.59
CA VAL A 115 5.04 17.48 21.03
C VAL A 115 5.22 17.72 22.54
N TYR A 116 5.54 18.96 22.92
CA TYR A 116 5.59 19.34 24.34
C TYR A 116 4.15 19.42 24.88
N GLN A 117 3.81 18.50 25.78
CA GLN A 117 2.57 18.58 26.53
C GLN A 117 2.75 19.57 27.68
N ASP A 118 1.96 20.65 27.69
CA ASP A 118 1.75 21.37 28.92
C ASP A 118 0.85 20.53 29.83
N ASN A 119 1.45 19.89 30.83
CA ASN A 119 0.74 19.17 31.89
C ASN A 119 -0.05 20.11 32.83
N SER A 120 -0.16 21.42 32.51
CA SER A 120 -0.93 22.40 33.28
C SER A 120 -2.46 22.30 33.04
N GLY A 121 -3.04 21.17 33.43
CA GLY A 121 -4.20 21.23 34.33
C GLY A 121 -5.61 21.47 33.77
N GLU A 122 -5.92 21.22 32.50
CA GLU A 122 -7.31 21.20 32.01
C GLU A 122 -7.85 19.83 31.55
N SER A 123 -7.06 18.75 31.54
CA SER A 123 -7.54 17.38 31.19
C SER A 123 -8.57 16.78 32.16
N ASN A 124 -8.92 17.48 33.25
CA ASN A 124 -9.60 16.90 34.42
C ASN A 124 -11.01 17.43 34.74
N ASN A 125 -11.71 18.10 33.81
CA ASN A 125 -13.07 18.61 34.07
C ASN A 125 -14.21 17.75 33.49
N PHE A 126 -13.95 16.47 33.21
CA PHE A 126 -14.97 15.52 32.78
C PHE A 126 -15.38 14.60 33.92
N THR A 127 -16.63 14.15 33.90
CA THR A 127 -17.13 13.12 34.82
C THR A 127 -17.29 11.83 34.02
N THR A 128 -16.87 10.70 34.59
CA THR A 128 -17.12 9.39 33.99
C THR A 128 -18.62 9.06 34.03
N PHE A 129 -19.18 8.56 32.93
CA PHE A 129 -20.61 8.21 32.87
C PHE A 129 -20.90 6.79 33.37
N TYR A 130 -20.01 5.85 33.04
CA TYR A 130 -20.11 4.45 33.44
C TYR A 130 -19.43 4.26 34.81
N ASN A 131 -19.80 3.21 35.56
CA ASN A 131 -19.12 2.84 36.80
C ASN A 131 -17.94 1.87 36.56
N SER A 132 -17.84 1.29 35.36
CA SER A 132 -16.72 0.41 34.97
C SER A 132 -15.40 1.19 34.92
N ILE A 133 -14.42 0.77 35.73
CA ILE A 133 -13.11 1.44 35.81
C ILE A 133 -12.36 1.27 34.49
N ASP A 134 -12.31 0.04 33.96
CA ASP A 134 -11.53 -0.27 32.76
C ASP A 134 -12.11 0.41 31.52
N PHE A 135 -13.45 0.42 31.38
CA PHE A 135 -14.08 1.12 30.26
C PHE A 135 -13.84 2.63 30.34
N ASN A 136 -13.96 3.22 31.53
CA ASN A 136 -13.65 4.65 31.69
C ASN A 136 -12.17 4.96 31.42
N ARG A 137 -11.25 4.04 31.69
CA ARG A 137 -9.83 4.20 31.35
C ARG A 137 -9.66 4.35 29.84
N LEU A 138 -10.26 3.46 29.05
CA LEU A 138 -10.28 3.57 27.58
C LEU A 138 -10.86 4.91 27.14
N LEU A 139 -12.05 5.27 27.62
CA LEU A 139 -12.70 6.54 27.24
C LEU A 139 -11.84 7.77 27.61
N SER A 140 -11.07 7.70 28.71
CA SER A 140 -10.19 8.79 29.13
C SER A 140 -8.97 8.89 28.21
N MET A 141 -8.36 7.76 27.85
CA MET A 141 -7.23 7.73 26.92
C MET A 141 -7.62 8.23 25.52
N ILE A 142 -8.76 7.79 25.00
CA ILE A 142 -9.31 8.27 23.73
C ILE A 142 -9.60 9.77 23.78
N ASN A 143 -10.14 10.26 24.89
CA ASN A 143 -10.38 11.68 25.08
C ASN A 143 -9.09 12.50 25.05
N ASP A 144 -8.06 12.02 25.74
CA ASP A 144 -6.77 12.70 25.82
C ASP A 144 -6.11 12.77 24.43
N ASP A 145 -6.20 11.70 23.65
CA ASP A 145 -5.71 11.68 22.28
C ASP A 145 -6.50 12.63 21.37
N LEU A 146 -7.83 12.48 21.30
CA LEU A 146 -8.68 13.23 20.36
C LEU A 146 -8.70 14.74 20.61
N TYR A 147 -8.59 15.18 21.86
CA TYR A 147 -8.80 16.59 22.23
C TYR A 147 -7.56 17.34 22.70
N TYR A 148 -6.44 16.64 22.94
CA TYR A 148 -5.21 17.28 23.38
C TYR A 148 -4.01 16.85 22.54
N TYR A 149 -3.73 15.54 22.45
CA TYR A 149 -2.50 15.08 21.82
C TYR A 149 -2.52 15.23 20.29
N LEU A 150 -3.59 14.77 19.63
CA LEU A 150 -3.72 14.84 18.18
C LEU A 150 -3.86 16.29 17.69
N PRO A 151 -4.71 17.16 18.29
CA PRO A 151 -4.77 18.57 17.89
C PRO A 151 -3.42 19.30 18.04
N ALA A 152 -2.68 19.08 19.13
CA ALA A 152 -1.36 19.69 19.31
C ALA A 152 -0.33 19.20 18.27
N SER A 153 -0.47 17.95 17.82
CA SER A 153 0.34 17.37 16.74
C SER A 153 0.00 17.98 15.38
N VAL A 154 -1.28 18.25 15.11
CA VAL A 154 -1.73 18.96 13.90
C VAL A 154 -1.21 20.39 13.90
N ASP A 155 -1.36 21.13 15.01
CA ASP A 155 -0.83 22.48 15.17
C ASP A 155 0.68 22.52 14.91
N SER A 156 1.41 21.53 15.43
CA SER A 156 2.85 21.38 15.18
C SER A 156 3.14 21.07 13.71
N THR A 157 2.36 20.22 13.07
CA THR A 157 2.52 19.85 11.66
C THR A 157 2.35 21.06 10.73
N LEU A 158 1.36 21.90 11.02
CA LEU A 158 0.95 23.04 10.16
C LEU A 158 1.50 24.40 10.63
N ALA A 159 2.31 24.44 11.71
CA ALA A 159 2.75 25.67 12.36
C ALA A 159 3.46 26.68 11.44
N LEU A 160 4.10 26.19 10.37
CA LEU A 160 4.88 27.01 9.44
C LEU A 160 4.07 27.48 8.22
N LEU A 161 2.85 26.97 8.04
CA LEU A 161 1.98 27.33 6.91
C LEU A 161 1.19 28.60 7.21
N SER A 162 1.05 29.47 6.20
CA SER A 162 0.08 30.56 6.24
C SER A 162 -1.35 30.04 6.17
N ARG A 163 -2.33 30.93 6.37
CA ARG A 163 -3.74 30.56 6.21
C ARG A 163 -4.05 30.21 4.76
N GLU A 164 -3.57 31.02 3.82
CA GLU A 164 -3.75 30.81 2.39
C GLU A 164 -3.14 29.48 1.92
N GLU A 165 -1.97 29.12 2.47
CA GLU A 165 -1.34 27.82 2.17
C GLU A 165 -2.17 26.65 2.69
N ARG A 166 -2.82 26.77 3.86
CA ARG A 166 -3.71 25.72 4.40
C ARG A 166 -4.99 25.61 3.59
N ASP A 167 -5.63 26.74 3.29
CA ASP A 167 -6.84 26.80 2.47
C ASP A 167 -6.55 26.18 1.09
N PHE A 168 -5.37 26.45 0.50
CA PHE A 168 -4.94 25.84 -0.76
C PHE A 168 -4.85 24.31 -0.72
N LEU A 169 -4.30 23.75 0.36
CA LEU A 169 -4.21 22.29 0.49
C LEU A 169 -5.59 21.65 0.65
N ILE A 170 -6.56 22.38 1.19
CA ILE A 170 -7.93 21.88 1.31
C ILE A 170 -8.64 21.99 -0.03
N HIS A 171 -8.55 23.08 -0.79
CA HIS A 171 -9.42 23.31 -1.94
C HIS A 171 -8.78 23.02 -3.31
N GLU A 172 -7.63 23.60 -3.62
CA GLU A 172 -7.04 23.52 -4.96
C GLU A 172 -6.14 22.29 -5.10
N PHE A 173 -5.42 21.90 -4.04
CA PHE A 173 -4.50 20.76 -4.13
C PHE A 173 -5.21 19.45 -4.44
N ARG A 174 -6.43 19.24 -3.90
CA ARG A 174 -7.21 18.02 -4.16
C ARG A 174 -7.53 17.84 -5.65
N GLU A 175 -7.64 18.94 -6.40
CA GLU A 175 -8.01 18.89 -7.83
C GLU A 175 -6.90 18.20 -8.64
N ILE A 176 -5.64 18.24 -8.18
CA ILE A 176 -4.51 17.54 -8.80
C ILE A 176 -4.65 16.01 -8.69
N ILE A 177 -5.44 15.52 -7.73
CA ILE A 177 -5.64 14.08 -7.47
C ILE A 177 -6.89 13.56 -8.18
N PHE A 178 -7.82 14.45 -8.54
CA PHE A 178 -9.09 14.09 -9.13
C PHE A 178 -9.01 13.89 -10.64
N GLU A 179 -9.93 13.06 -11.14
CA GLU A 179 -10.19 12.86 -12.55
C GLU A 179 -11.67 13.17 -12.82
N ASP A 180 -12.01 13.62 -14.04
CA ASP A 180 -13.39 13.96 -14.40
C ASP A 180 -13.87 13.20 -15.64
N THR A 181 -14.95 12.42 -15.47
CA THR A 181 -15.63 11.76 -16.60
C THR A 181 -16.11 12.72 -17.69
N ALA A 182 -16.31 14.00 -17.37
CA ALA A 182 -16.67 15.02 -18.35
C ALA A 182 -15.53 15.32 -19.35
N ASP A 183 -14.28 14.98 -19.02
CA ASP A 183 -13.12 15.20 -19.90
C ASP A 183 -13.28 14.53 -21.26
N GLU A 184 -13.99 13.40 -21.32
CA GLU A 184 -14.28 12.70 -22.59
C GLU A 184 -15.01 13.59 -23.62
N ASN A 185 -15.77 14.57 -23.14
CA ASN A 185 -16.57 15.45 -23.98
C ASN A 185 -15.96 16.86 -24.10
N ARG A 186 -14.85 17.14 -23.41
CA ARG A 186 -14.16 18.43 -23.48
C ARG A 186 -13.29 18.47 -24.74
N THR A 187 -13.14 19.67 -25.31
CA THR A 187 -12.23 19.88 -26.44
C THR A 187 -10.78 19.83 -25.97
N ALA A 188 -9.84 19.47 -26.84
CA ALA A 188 -8.41 19.46 -26.51
C ALA A 188 -7.91 20.79 -25.91
N ASP A 189 -8.38 21.94 -26.41
CA ASP A 189 -8.01 23.27 -25.86
C ASP A 189 -8.46 23.46 -24.40
N VAL A 190 -9.57 22.81 -24.00
CA VAL A 190 -10.07 22.88 -22.62
C VAL A 190 -9.26 21.96 -21.72
N ILE A 191 -8.96 20.73 -22.18
CA ILE A 191 -8.10 19.78 -21.46
C ILE A 191 -6.72 20.41 -21.21
N ASP A 192 -6.09 20.98 -22.25
CA ASP A 192 -4.81 21.69 -22.14
C ASP A 192 -4.88 22.88 -21.16
N SER A 193 -6.00 23.59 -21.11
CA SER A 193 -6.19 24.68 -20.14
C SER A 193 -6.33 24.18 -18.70
N ILE A 194 -6.92 23.02 -18.47
CA ILE A 194 -7.05 22.39 -17.15
C ILE A 194 -5.67 21.92 -16.67
N GLN A 195 -4.95 21.19 -17.53
CA GLN A 195 -3.59 20.73 -17.23
C GLN A 195 -2.65 21.88 -16.86
N LYS A 196 -2.72 23.01 -17.58
CA LYS A 196 -1.94 24.21 -17.23
C LYS A 196 -2.33 24.82 -15.88
N ALA A 197 -3.59 24.70 -15.47
CA ALA A 197 -4.02 25.16 -14.16
C ALA A 197 -3.47 24.25 -13.05
N GLU A 198 -3.55 22.92 -13.24
CA GLU A 198 -2.98 21.91 -12.34
C GLU A 198 -1.46 22.06 -12.21
N GLU A 199 -0.74 22.24 -13.32
CA GLU A 199 0.70 22.57 -13.30
C GLU A 199 0.98 23.82 -12.46
N GLY A 200 0.13 24.85 -12.59
CA GLY A 200 0.22 26.07 -11.77
C GLY A 200 0.01 25.81 -10.28
N TYR A 201 -0.90 24.90 -9.92
CA TYR A 201 -1.11 24.47 -8.53
C TYR A 201 0.09 23.69 -7.99
N ILE A 202 0.68 22.79 -8.78
CA ILE A 202 1.88 22.04 -8.38
C ILE A 202 3.06 23.01 -8.15
N GLU A 203 3.27 23.98 -9.04
CA GLU A 203 4.32 24.99 -8.89
C GLU A 203 4.11 25.89 -7.67
N TYR A 204 2.85 26.19 -7.32
CA TYR A 204 2.56 26.90 -6.07
C TYR A 204 2.85 26.03 -4.85
N PHE A 205 2.37 24.78 -4.83
CA PHE A 205 2.63 23.83 -3.75
C PHE A 205 4.13 23.65 -3.48
N LYS A 206 4.93 23.47 -4.53
CA LYS A 206 6.39 23.31 -4.45
C LYS A 206 7.08 24.42 -3.67
N GLN A 207 6.56 25.65 -3.71
CA GLN A 207 7.15 26.80 -3.02
C GLN A 207 7.05 26.73 -1.50
N PHE A 208 6.15 25.90 -0.95
CA PHE A 208 5.93 25.83 0.49
C PHE A 208 5.85 24.41 1.07
N ALA A 209 5.75 23.36 0.25
CA ALA A 209 5.58 21.98 0.70
C ALA A 209 6.60 21.55 1.78
N PHE A 210 7.85 22.02 1.67
CA PHE A 210 8.91 21.74 2.67
C PHE A 210 8.58 22.21 4.08
N LYS A 211 7.68 23.19 4.24
CA LYS A 211 7.22 23.73 5.53
C LYS A 211 6.33 22.75 6.29
N ILE A 212 5.70 21.79 5.61
CA ILE A 212 4.83 20.79 6.23
C ILE A 212 5.69 19.86 7.08
N ARG A 213 5.41 19.82 8.39
CA ARG A 213 6.17 19.01 9.37
C ARG A 213 5.42 17.72 9.71
N LYS A 214 5.11 16.91 8.69
CA LYS A 214 4.24 15.71 8.78
C LYS A 214 4.58 14.75 9.93
N ASP A 215 5.86 14.65 10.28
CA ASP A 215 6.35 13.74 11.32
C ASP A 215 5.63 13.87 12.68
N PHE A 216 5.20 15.08 13.07
CA PHE A 216 4.47 15.30 14.33
C PHE A 216 3.13 14.55 14.33
N LEU A 217 2.32 14.74 13.29
CA LEU A 217 1.01 14.09 13.17
C LEU A 217 1.15 12.59 12.94
N LEU A 218 2.10 12.15 12.12
CA LEU A 218 2.26 10.73 11.81
C LEU A 218 2.78 9.91 13.01
N ASP A 219 3.69 10.45 13.83
CA ASP A 219 4.11 9.78 15.07
C ASP A 219 2.96 9.74 16.10
N ALA A 220 2.13 10.77 16.14
CA ALA A 220 0.95 10.79 17.00
C ALA A 220 -0.08 9.74 16.57
N GLY A 221 -0.38 9.64 15.28
CA GLY A 221 -1.25 8.60 14.72
C GLY A 221 -0.74 7.19 15.01
N ARG A 222 0.56 6.96 14.82
CA ARG A 222 1.23 5.69 15.17
C ARG A 222 1.04 5.29 16.64
N LYS A 223 1.28 6.22 17.57
CA LYS A 223 1.11 5.97 19.02
C LYS A 223 -0.35 5.76 19.42
N THR A 224 -1.27 6.55 18.86
CA THR A 224 -2.70 6.38 19.11
C THR A 224 -3.17 5.04 18.56
N SER A 225 -2.73 4.64 17.37
CA SER A 225 -3.03 3.33 16.77
C SER A 225 -2.54 2.18 17.67
N GLU A 226 -1.28 2.22 18.10
CA GLU A 226 -0.70 1.23 19.04
C GLU A 226 -1.51 1.14 20.35
N MET A 227 -1.94 2.29 20.88
CA MET A 227 -2.76 2.36 22.09
C MET A 227 -4.14 1.75 21.88
N VAL A 228 -4.85 2.14 20.82
CA VAL A 228 -6.21 1.67 20.51
C VAL A 228 -6.19 0.16 20.30
N TYR A 229 -5.32 -0.35 19.42
CA TYR A 229 -5.20 -1.77 19.15
C TYR A 229 -5.00 -2.59 20.44
N ARG A 230 -4.07 -2.16 21.32
CA ARG A 230 -3.85 -2.84 22.61
C ARG A 230 -5.08 -2.83 23.51
N GLN A 231 -5.81 -1.71 23.60
CA GLN A 231 -7.02 -1.66 24.42
C GLN A 231 -8.14 -2.52 23.83
N VAL A 232 -8.33 -2.52 22.50
CA VAL A 232 -9.34 -3.35 21.82
C VAL A 232 -9.04 -4.83 22.03
N ARG A 233 -7.80 -5.27 21.80
CA ARG A 233 -7.39 -6.67 22.02
C ARG A 233 -7.57 -7.12 23.47
N GLN A 234 -7.24 -6.26 24.44
CA GLN A 234 -7.47 -6.56 25.85
C GLN A 234 -8.97 -6.67 26.16
N MET A 235 -9.77 -5.72 25.67
CA MET A 235 -11.21 -5.71 25.89
C MET A 235 -11.88 -6.95 25.30
N MET A 236 -11.50 -7.39 24.09
CA MET A 236 -11.99 -8.64 23.51
C MET A 236 -11.65 -9.85 24.40
N ALA A 237 -10.41 -9.94 24.90
CA ALA A 237 -10.00 -11.02 25.79
C ALA A 237 -10.79 -11.01 27.12
N ASP A 238 -11.09 -9.82 27.66
CA ASP A 238 -11.88 -9.66 28.88
C ASP A 238 -13.36 -10.04 28.65
N ILE A 239 -13.91 -9.75 27.47
CA ILE A 239 -15.25 -10.18 27.05
C ILE A 239 -15.30 -11.71 26.91
N GLU A 240 -14.33 -12.31 26.22
CA GLU A 240 -14.25 -13.77 26.00
C GLU A 240 -14.10 -14.54 27.32
N SER A 241 -13.31 -14.02 28.26
CA SER A 241 -13.11 -14.62 29.58
C SER A 241 -14.27 -14.39 30.55
N GLY A 242 -15.19 -13.48 30.23
CA GLY A 242 -16.31 -13.08 31.08
C GLY A 242 -15.92 -12.13 32.21
N GLU A 243 -14.71 -11.56 32.19
CA GLU A 243 -14.27 -10.50 33.10
C GLU A 243 -14.96 -9.15 32.77
N PHE A 244 -15.40 -8.97 31.51
CA PHE A 244 -16.14 -7.81 31.04
C PHE A 244 -17.52 -8.20 30.50
N ASP A 245 -18.59 -7.96 31.29
CA ASP A 245 -19.97 -8.11 30.83
C ASP A 245 -20.47 -6.80 30.22
N VAL A 246 -20.57 -6.75 28.89
CA VAL A 246 -21.02 -5.59 28.11
C VAL A 246 -22.38 -5.07 28.61
N LYS A 247 -23.37 -5.94 28.83
CA LYS A 247 -24.72 -5.51 29.24
C LYS A 247 -24.70 -4.91 30.63
N GLN A 248 -23.91 -5.50 31.53
CA GLN A 248 -23.73 -4.95 32.87
C GLN A 248 -23.08 -3.57 32.79
N VAL A 249 -21.96 -3.44 32.08
CA VAL A 249 -21.20 -2.18 31.95
C VAL A 249 -22.06 -1.06 31.38
N LEU A 250 -22.81 -1.32 30.31
CA LEU A 250 -23.68 -0.33 29.68
C LEU A 250 -24.87 0.08 30.56
N SER A 251 -25.35 -0.82 31.43
CA SER A 251 -26.43 -0.52 32.37
C SER A 251 -25.97 0.19 33.66
N ASP A 252 -24.71 -0.02 34.05
CA ASP A 252 -24.14 0.46 35.32
C ASP A 252 -23.58 1.88 35.17
N THR A 253 -24.48 2.86 35.27
CA THR A 253 -24.19 4.28 35.04
C THR A 253 -24.38 5.12 36.30
N ILE A 254 -23.69 6.27 36.36
CA ILE A 254 -23.84 7.19 37.48
C ILE A 254 -25.22 7.88 37.48
N THR A 255 -25.71 8.22 38.68
CA THR A 255 -26.94 9.03 38.79
C THR A 255 -26.67 10.48 38.39
N ARG A 256 -27.23 10.90 37.26
CA ARG A 256 -27.04 12.26 36.71
C ARG A 256 -27.76 13.34 37.53
N PRO A 257 -27.08 14.41 38.01
CA PRO A 257 -27.73 15.60 38.54
C PRO A 257 -28.53 16.32 37.46
N LYS A 258 -29.77 16.74 37.76
CA LYS A 258 -30.71 17.37 36.79
C LYS A 258 -30.22 18.65 36.10
N ARG A 259 -29.07 19.21 36.48
CA ARG A 259 -28.55 20.51 36.01
C ARG A 259 -27.19 20.44 35.30
N THR A 260 -26.60 19.27 35.13
CA THR A 260 -25.30 19.12 34.46
C THR A 260 -25.51 18.86 32.98
N GLY A 261 -24.82 19.60 32.10
CA GLY A 261 -24.88 19.37 30.65
C GLY A 261 -24.26 18.03 30.25
N LEU A 262 -24.87 17.33 29.28
CA LEU A 262 -24.45 16.00 28.82
C LEU A 262 -23.00 15.96 28.33
N ALA A 263 -22.52 17.05 27.74
CA ALA A 263 -21.15 17.17 27.22
C ALA A 263 -20.04 17.04 28.27
N ARG A 264 -20.35 17.08 29.57
CA ARG A 264 -19.38 16.85 30.65
C ARG A 264 -19.15 15.37 30.97
N TYR A 265 -19.98 14.47 30.42
CA TYR A 265 -19.90 13.05 30.70
C TYR A 265 -19.16 12.32 29.58
N LEU A 266 -18.02 11.68 29.89
CA LEU A 266 -17.31 10.82 28.95
C LEU A 266 -18.24 9.69 28.51
N GLY A 267 -18.34 9.47 27.19
CA GLY A 267 -19.31 8.56 26.56
C GLY A 267 -20.66 9.16 26.17
N LEU A 268 -20.98 10.40 26.58
CA LEU A 268 -22.21 11.12 26.18
C LEU A 268 -21.94 12.50 25.56
N ARG A 269 -20.68 12.81 25.31
CA ARG A 269 -20.28 14.08 24.71
C ARG A 269 -20.65 14.13 23.22
N LYS A 270 -20.76 15.34 22.68
CA LYS A 270 -21.06 15.54 21.26
C LYS A 270 -19.96 14.88 20.40
N GLY A 271 -20.37 14.20 19.33
CA GLY A 271 -19.50 13.48 18.40
C GLY A 271 -18.97 12.15 18.94
N TRP A 272 -19.50 11.67 20.08
CA TRP A 272 -19.20 10.34 20.62
C TRP A 272 -20.47 9.48 20.56
N ALA A 273 -20.30 8.19 20.24
CA ALA A 273 -21.35 7.19 20.34
C ALA A 273 -20.82 5.92 21.00
N ILE A 274 -21.65 5.30 21.84
CA ILE A 274 -21.37 4.04 22.52
C ILE A 274 -22.54 3.10 22.19
N GLY A 275 -22.26 2.08 21.39
CA GLY A 275 -23.19 1.07 20.90
C GLY A 275 -23.51 -0.03 21.89
N GLY A 276 -24.57 -0.79 21.59
CA GLY A 276 -24.94 -1.99 22.32
C GLY A 276 -24.35 -3.26 21.71
N PRO A 277 -24.83 -4.44 22.11
CA PRO A 277 -24.56 -5.71 21.42
C PRO A 277 -25.68 -6.07 20.44
N GLY A 278 -26.34 -5.08 19.84
CA GLY A 278 -27.38 -5.32 18.86
C GLY A 278 -27.52 -4.13 17.92
N ASN A 279 -28.17 -4.35 16.79
CA ASN A 279 -28.10 -3.47 15.64
C ASN A 279 -28.40 -1.99 15.93
N ASP A 280 -27.42 -1.15 15.70
CA ASP A 280 -27.39 0.28 15.89
C ASP A 280 -27.25 1.03 14.55
N ARG A 281 -27.45 2.36 14.60
CA ARG A 281 -27.36 3.23 13.43
C ARG A 281 -26.68 4.54 13.78
N TYR A 282 -25.51 4.76 13.20
CA TYR A 282 -24.71 5.96 13.39
C TYR A 282 -24.91 6.90 12.20
N ARG A 283 -25.20 8.18 12.45
CA ARG A 283 -25.47 9.16 11.38
C ARG A 283 -24.84 10.51 11.65
N GLY A 284 -23.98 10.91 10.72
CA GLY A 284 -23.34 12.23 10.72
C GLY A 284 -21.86 12.14 11.06
N ASP A 285 -21.36 13.22 11.61
CA ASP A 285 -19.96 13.43 11.92
C ASP A 285 -19.62 13.06 13.37
N TYR A 286 -18.60 12.21 13.53
CA TYR A 286 -18.17 11.63 14.80
C TYR A 286 -16.65 11.72 14.98
N HIS A 287 -16.24 11.97 16.23
CA HIS A 287 -14.85 11.83 16.67
C HIS A 287 -14.57 10.43 17.24
N PHE A 288 -15.58 9.79 17.85
CA PHE A 288 -15.42 8.48 18.45
C PHE A 288 -16.70 7.64 18.36
N ILE A 289 -16.55 6.40 17.94
CA ILE A 289 -17.58 5.36 18.04
C ILE A 289 -16.93 4.11 18.62
N ILE A 290 -17.61 3.48 19.58
CA ILE A 290 -17.32 2.10 19.98
C ILE A 290 -18.65 1.35 20.03
N ASP A 291 -18.75 0.29 19.24
CA ASP A 291 -19.86 -0.65 19.22
C ASP A 291 -19.41 -2.00 19.80
N PHE A 292 -20.31 -2.70 20.48
CA PHE A 292 -20.02 -4.01 21.08
C PHE A 292 -20.64 -5.18 20.31
N GLY A 293 -21.41 -4.89 19.26
CA GLY A 293 -21.70 -5.75 18.13
C GLY A 293 -23.13 -5.69 17.62
N GLY A 294 -23.42 -6.49 16.60
CA GLY A 294 -24.71 -6.52 15.89
C GLY A 294 -24.55 -5.94 14.49
N ASP A 295 -25.47 -6.25 13.58
CA ASP A 295 -25.33 -5.81 12.18
C ASP A 295 -25.74 -4.34 12.03
N ASP A 296 -24.74 -3.47 11.97
CA ASP A 296 -24.83 -2.03 12.13
C ASP A 296 -24.80 -1.27 10.82
N PHE A 297 -25.22 -0.01 10.91
CA PHE A 297 -25.20 0.90 9.77
C PHE A 297 -24.56 2.24 10.11
N TYR A 298 -23.33 2.44 9.63
CA TYR A 298 -22.53 3.63 9.83
C TYR A 298 -22.67 4.58 8.65
N GLN A 299 -23.49 5.61 8.80
CA GLN A 299 -23.67 6.64 7.79
C GLN A 299 -22.82 7.88 8.13
N LEU A 300 -21.57 7.89 7.68
CA LEU A 300 -20.54 8.81 8.15
C LEU A 300 -20.43 10.07 7.27
N GLU A 301 -20.23 11.21 7.92
CA GLU A 301 -19.95 12.52 7.31
C GLU A 301 -18.66 13.08 7.93
N TYR A 302 -17.95 13.92 7.19
CA TYR A 302 -16.73 14.60 7.60
C TYR A 302 -16.64 15.96 6.89
N ASP A 303 -16.25 16.99 7.62
CA ASP A 303 -16.03 18.33 7.06
C ASP A 303 -14.52 18.63 6.97
N PRO A 304 -13.93 18.68 5.76
CA PRO A 304 -12.51 18.99 5.61
C PRO A 304 -12.15 20.44 5.99
N GLU A 305 -13.13 21.34 6.15
CA GLU A 305 -12.90 22.70 6.65
C GLU A 305 -12.68 22.76 8.16
N GLU A 306 -13.18 21.76 8.90
CA GLU A 306 -13.02 21.62 10.35
C GLU A 306 -12.35 20.27 10.67
N PRO A 307 -11.11 20.04 10.20
CA PRO A 307 -10.49 18.73 10.28
C PRO A 307 -10.34 18.27 11.75
N HIS A 308 -10.73 17.03 12.00
CA HIS A 308 -10.58 16.40 13.30
C HIS A 308 -10.23 14.93 13.16
N SER A 309 -9.73 14.34 14.24
CA SER A 309 -9.45 12.90 14.26
C SER A 309 -10.72 12.12 14.56
N THR A 310 -10.78 10.88 14.04
CA THR A 310 -11.91 9.96 14.19
C THR A 310 -11.39 8.58 14.54
N ILE A 311 -11.97 7.96 15.57
CA ILE A 311 -11.65 6.59 15.98
C ILE A 311 -12.97 5.80 16.04
N ILE A 312 -13.07 4.74 15.24
CA ILE A 312 -14.21 3.82 15.22
C ILE A 312 -13.70 2.44 15.64
N ILE A 313 -14.42 1.79 16.54
CA ILE A 313 -14.15 0.44 17.04
C ILE A 313 -15.47 -0.32 16.94
N ASP A 314 -15.55 -1.33 16.07
CA ASP A 314 -16.61 -2.34 16.08
C ASP A 314 -16.02 -3.66 16.55
N LEU A 315 -16.76 -4.40 17.38
CA LEU A 315 -16.30 -5.67 17.92
C LEU A 315 -16.84 -6.91 17.22
N SER A 316 -17.98 -6.82 16.52
CA SER A 316 -18.57 -7.91 15.74
C SER A 316 -19.85 -7.48 15.03
N GLY A 317 -20.07 -7.91 13.80
CA GLY A 317 -21.35 -7.71 13.11
C GLY A 317 -21.17 -7.88 11.61
N ASP A 318 -22.24 -8.11 10.84
CA ASP A 318 -22.15 -7.92 9.39
C ASP A 318 -22.55 -6.47 9.05
N ASP A 319 -21.59 -5.55 9.05
CA ASP A 319 -21.83 -4.12 9.07
C ASP A 319 -21.76 -3.44 7.71
N VAL A 320 -22.36 -2.24 7.65
CA VAL A 320 -22.26 -1.37 6.49
C VAL A 320 -21.75 0.01 6.88
N TYR A 321 -20.54 0.31 6.41
CA TYR A 321 -19.92 1.62 6.49
C TYR A 321 -20.20 2.39 5.20
N ALA A 322 -21.01 3.44 5.27
CA ALA A 322 -21.49 4.20 4.13
C ALA A 322 -21.10 5.68 4.24
N SER A 323 -20.12 6.08 3.43
CA SER A 323 -19.66 7.46 3.29
C SER A 323 -20.74 8.35 2.68
N LYS A 324 -21.07 9.46 3.34
CA LYS A 324 -21.89 10.55 2.78
C LYS A 324 -21.06 11.70 2.23
N SER A 325 -19.84 11.86 2.72
CA SER A 325 -18.81 12.77 2.22
C SER A 325 -17.49 12.04 2.02
N ASP A 326 -16.51 12.73 1.45
CA ASP A 326 -15.12 12.27 1.39
C ASP A 326 -14.49 12.29 2.80
N PHE A 327 -13.29 11.72 2.96
CA PHE A 327 -12.51 11.72 4.22
C PHE A 327 -13.18 10.94 5.37
N THR A 328 -13.82 9.82 5.06
CA THR A 328 -14.48 8.94 6.04
C THR A 328 -13.92 7.51 5.96
N ILE A 329 -14.34 6.63 6.89
CA ILE A 329 -13.92 5.21 6.96
C ILE A 329 -12.40 5.09 7.14
N GLY A 330 -11.93 5.33 8.36
CA GLY A 330 -10.50 5.22 8.69
C GLY A 330 -9.59 6.21 7.94
N SER A 331 -10.12 7.33 7.43
CA SER A 331 -9.34 8.31 6.68
C SER A 331 -8.84 9.47 7.56
N GLY A 332 -7.59 9.86 7.37
CA GLY A 332 -6.98 11.03 8.03
C GLY A 332 -6.80 12.19 7.06
N CYS A 333 -7.52 13.30 7.29
CA CYS A 333 -7.46 14.53 6.50
C CYS A 333 -6.96 15.67 7.39
N PHE A 334 -5.66 15.98 7.31
CA PHE A 334 -4.97 16.81 8.32
C PHE A 334 -5.22 16.31 9.76
N SER A 335 -5.45 15.01 9.91
CA SER A 335 -5.89 14.38 11.13
C SER A 335 -5.47 12.90 11.16
N VAL A 336 -5.91 12.19 12.20
CA VAL A 336 -5.78 10.74 12.32
C VAL A 336 -7.16 10.10 12.22
N GLY A 337 -7.36 9.23 11.25
CA GLY A 337 -8.56 8.38 11.11
C GLY A 337 -8.21 6.93 11.37
N LEU A 338 -8.87 6.31 12.35
CA LEU A 338 -8.70 4.90 12.69
C LEU A 338 -10.06 4.21 12.66
N LEU A 339 -10.14 3.06 11.98
CA LEU A 339 -11.25 2.14 12.06
C LEU A 339 -10.69 0.77 12.42
N TYR A 340 -11.20 0.18 13.50
CA TYR A 340 -10.93 -1.19 13.91
C TYR A 340 -12.23 -1.96 13.84
N ASP A 341 -12.37 -2.81 12.83
CA ASP A 341 -13.40 -3.83 12.75
C ASP A 341 -12.81 -5.16 13.20
N MET A 342 -13.47 -5.83 14.14
CA MET A 342 -12.90 -7.02 14.76
C MET A 342 -13.51 -8.34 14.28
N ALA A 343 -14.64 -8.32 13.56
CA ALA A 343 -15.24 -9.51 12.97
C ALA A 343 -16.50 -9.15 12.18
N GLY A 344 -16.67 -9.73 11.00
CA GLY A 344 -17.89 -9.53 10.25
C GLY A 344 -17.86 -10.11 8.85
N ASN A 345 -18.86 -9.77 8.03
CA ASN A 345 -18.71 -9.74 6.58
C ASN A 345 -19.22 -8.38 6.14
N ASP A 346 -18.30 -7.43 6.11
CA ASP A 346 -18.56 -6.02 6.13
C ASP A 346 -18.58 -5.43 4.73
N THR A 347 -19.25 -4.30 4.62
CA THR A 347 -19.24 -3.49 3.40
C THR A 347 -18.80 -2.08 3.70
N TYR A 348 -17.60 -1.76 3.25
CA TYR A 348 -16.99 -0.44 3.27
C TYR A 348 -17.32 0.31 1.98
N ASN A 349 -18.48 0.97 1.95
CA ASN A 349 -18.92 1.85 0.87
C ASN A 349 -18.31 3.26 1.01
N GLY A 350 -17.04 3.35 0.63
CA GLY A 350 -16.26 4.58 0.54
C GLY A 350 -16.64 5.47 -0.65
N ARG A 351 -16.15 6.70 -0.61
CA ARG A 351 -16.18 7.67 -1.71
C ARG A 351 -14.74 8.00 -2.09
N ASN A 352 -14.40 9.27 -2.25
CA ASN A 352 -13.03 9.70 -2.41
C ASN A 352 -12.38 9.86 -1.03
N PHE A 353 -11.06 9.72 -0.97
CA PHE A 353 -10.30 9.92 0.27
C PHE A 353 -10.89 9.08 1.42
N SER A 354 -11.07 7.78 1.20
CA SER A 354 -11.75 6.91 2.18
C SER A 354 -11.09 5.55 2.31
N CYS A 355 -11.54 4.72 3.24
CA CYS A 355 -11.02 3.37 3.48
C CYS A 355 -9.51 3.37 3.75
N GLY A 356 -9.12 3.89 4.92
CA GLY A 356 -7.71 3.93 5.32
C GLY A 356 -6.88 4.99 4.59
N SER A 357 -7.49 5.98 3.94
CA SER A 357 -6.77 7.01 3.17
C SER A 357 -6.05 8.04 4.08
N GLY A 358 -4.79 8.33 3.81
CA GLY A 358 -3.99 9.35 4.49
C GLY A 358 -3.71 10.57 3.61
N TYR A 359 -4.50 11.64 3.76
CA TYR A 359 -4.32 12.91 3.05
C TYR A 359 -3.75 13.97 4.00
N PHE A 360 -2.45 14.25 3.87
CA PHE A 360 -1.68 15.07 4.82
C PHE A 360 -1.89 14.63 6.28
N GLY A 361 -2.11 13.33 6.48
CA GLY A 361 -2.59 12.75 7.73
C GLY A 361 -2.29 11.25 7.82
N PHE A 362 -2.92 10.60 8.78
CA PHE A 362 -2.77 9.18 9.06
C PHE A 362 -4.14 8.49 8.94
N GLY A 363 -4.27 7.55 8.00
CA GLY A 363 -5.45 6.72 7.83
C GLY A 363 -5.12 5.24 8.06
N LEU A 364 -5.94 4.55 8.84
CA LEU A 364 -5.90 3.11 9.05
C LEU A 364 -7.31 2.54 9.08
N LEU A 365 -7.53 1.52 8.25
CA LEU A 365 -8.62 0.57 8.38
C LEU A 365 -7.99 -0.78 8.75
N TYR A 366 -8.27 -1.26 9.95
CA TYR A 366 -7.89 -2.59 10.42
C TYR A 366 -9.14 -3.45 10.42
N ASP A 367 -9.13 -4.50 9.61
CA ASP A 367 -10.16 -5.53 9.60
C ASP A 367 -9.55 -6.83 10.14
N ASN A 368 -10.19 -7.43 11.14
CA ASN A 368 -9.63 -8.59 11.82
C ASN A 368 -10.07 -9.94 11.22
N ALA A 369 -11.20 -9.99 10.52
CA ALA A 369 -11.74 -11.20 9.93
C ALA A 369 -13.04 -10.89 9.19
N GLY A 370 -13.17 -11.44 7.99
CA GLY A 370 -14.46 -11.43 7.34
C GLY A 370 -14.47 -11.95 5.92
N THR A 371 -15.36 -11.43 5.11
CA THR A 371 -15.37 -11.61 3.65
C THR A 371 -16.04 -10.36 3.12
N ASP A 372 -15.19 -9.40 2.85
CA ASP A 372 -15.49 -7.99 2.95
C ASP A 372 -15.43 -7.34 1.59
N ARG A 373 -16.07 -6.18 1.53
CA ARG A 373 -16.21 -5.43 0.29
C ARG A 373 -15.76 -4.01 0.51
N TYR A 374 -14.65 -3.67 -0.11
CA TYR A 374 -14.05 -2.36 -0.11
C TYR A 374 -14.40 -1.66 -1.41
N TYR A 375 -15.30 -0.67 -1.33
CA TYR A 375 -15.66 0.17 -2.47
C TYR A 375 -15.14 1.58 -2.25
N GLY A 376 -14.62 2.18 -3.31
CA GLY A 376 -14.30 3.60 -3.33
C GLY A 376 -14.09 4.11 -4.75
N ASP A 377 -13.65 5.35 -4.88
CA ASP A 377 -13.51 6.01 -6.18
C ASP A 377 -12.08 6.49 -6.40
N THR A 378 -11.72 7.64 -5.82
CA THR A 378 -10.38 8.24 -5.95
C THR A 378 -9.69 8.36 -4.60
N HIS A 379 -8.39 8.05 -4.52
CA HIS A 379 -7.60 8.18 -3.28
C HIS A 379 -8.20 7.36 -2.14
N THR A 380 -8.26 6.05 -2.30
CA THR A 380 -8.94 5.16 -1.35
C THR A 380 -8.19 3.85 -1.18
N GLN A 381 -8.60 3.03 -0.20
CA GLN A 381 -8.05 1.69 0.02
C GLN A 381 -6.55 1.74 0.30
N GLY A 382 -6.19 2.36 1.44
CA GLY A 382 -4.80 2.54 1.84
C GLY A 382 -4.02 3.54 0.98
N ALA A 383 -4.69 4.49 0.34
CA ALA A 383 -4.04 5.54 -0.44
C ALA A 383 -3.40 6.63 0.42
N ALA A 384 -2.26 7.21 0.01
CA ALA A 384 -1.54 8.19 0.80
C ALA A 384 -0.98 9.37 0.00
N THR A 385 -0.95 10.55 0.63
CA THR A 385 -0.37 11.78 0.08
C THR A 385 0.15 12.64 1.23
N CYS A 386 1.47 12.87 1.28
CA CYS A 386 2.15 13.51 2.42
C CYS A 386 1.73 12.93 3.79
N GLY A 387 1.53 11.62 3.84
CA GLY A 387 0.86 10.93 4.95
C GLY A 387 1.05 9.43 4.91
N ILE A 388 0.33 8.71 5.78
CA ILE A 388 0.28 7.25 5.79
C ILE A 388 -1.18 6.84 5.58
N GLY A 389 -1.43 5.95 4.62
CA GLY A 389 -2.74 5.34 4.40
C GLY A 389 -2.58 3.83 4.36
N MET A 390 -3.41 3.10 5.10
CA MET A 390 -3.28 1.65 5.25
C MET A 390 -4.64 0.96 5.33
N ILE A 391 -4.78 -0.16 4.61
CA ILE A 391 -5.67 -1.26 5.00
C ILE A 391 -4.80 -2.38 5.57
N TYR A 392 -5.22 -2.93 6.70
CA TYR A 392 -4.61 -4.09 7.31
C TYR A 392 -5.71 -5.13 7.51
N ASP A 393 -5.89 -5.97 6.52
CA ASP A 393 -6.85 -7.08 6.50
C ASP A 393 -6.17 -8.35 7.02
N ARG A 394 -6.94 -9.16 7.71
CA ARG A 394 -6.49 -10.33 8.45
C ARG A 394 -7.01 -11.63 7.84
N GLY A 395 -7.96 -11.53 6.93
CA GLY A 395 -8.34 -12.57 6.01
C GLY A 395 -9.83 -12.57 5.69
N GLY A 396 -10.13 -13.07 4.50
CA GLY A 396 -11.45 -13.14 3.91
C GLY A 396 -11.34 -13.51 2.45
N ASN A 397 -12.44 -13.62 1.70
CA ASN A 397 -12.33 -13.63 0.23
C ASN A 397 -12.82 -12.28 -0.27
N ASP A 398 -11.94 -11.31 -0.24
CA ASP A 398 -12.27 -9.90 -0.21
C ASP A 398 -12.33 -9.32 -1.61
N VAL A 399 -13.06 -8.21 -1.73
CA VAL A 399 -13.23 -7.50 -2.99
C VAL A 399 -12.86 -6.04 -2.78
N TYR A 400 -11.74 -5.65 -3.38
CA TYR A 400 -11.26 -4.28 -3.45
C TYR A 400 -11.62 -3.70 -4.81
N THR A 401 -12.54 -2.74 -4.85
CA THR A 401 -12.96 -2.07 -6.10
C THR A 401 -12.80 -0.56 -5.97
N ALA A 402 -12.00 0.04 -6.85
CA ALA A 402 -11.81 1.48 -6.93
C ALA A 402 -11.63 1.96 -8.37
N ALA A 403 -11.73 3.27 -8.61
CA ALA A 403 -11.54 3.83 -9.94
C ALA A 403 -10.08 4.20 -10.19
N VAL A 404 -9.49 5.08 -9.38
CA VAL A 404 -8.14 5.61 -9.62
C VAL A 404 -7.42 6.00 -8.33
N ASN A 405 -6.09 6.06 -8.33
CA ASN A 405 -5.28 6.50 -7.18
C ASN A 405 -5.58 5.70 -5.90
N ALA A 406 -5.72 4.37 -6.01
CA ALA A 406 -6.22 3.52 -4.94
C ALA A 406 -5.39 2.25 -4.74
N GLN A 407 -5.76 1.45 -3.74
CA GLN A 407 -5.18 0.13 -3.47
C GLN A 407 -3.67 0.22 -3.21
N GLY A 408 -3.31 0.71 -2.03
CA GLY A 408 -1.90 0.90 -1.67
C GLY A 408 -1.21 1.96 -2.52
N PHE A 409 -1.94 2.96 -3.02
CA PHE A 409 -1.41 4.06 -3.82
C PHE A 409 -0.66 5.08 -2.94
N ALA A 410 0.44 5.64 -3.45
CA ALA A 410 1.10 6.76 -2.80
C ALA A 410 1.56 7.85 -3.77
N LEU A 411 1.20 9.09 -3.44
CA LEU A 411 1.75 10.29 -4.05
C LEU A 411 2.92 10.84 -3.21
N MET A 412 3.39 12.07 -3.49
CA MET A 412 4.54 12.70 -2.84
C MET A 412 4.53 12.58 -1.31
N GLU A 413 5.66 12.11 -0.75
CA GLU A 413 5.83 11.81 0.68
C GLU A 413 4.70 10.96 1.31
N GLY A 414 3.94 10.21 0.51
CA GLY A 414 2.95 9.26 0.95
C GLY A 414 3.57 7.88 1.17
N PHE A 415 3.02 7.14 2.14
CA PHE A 415 3.20 5.71 2.25
C PHE A 415 1.82 5.05 2.23
N GLY A 416 1.48 4.40 1.12
CA GLY A 416 0.21 3.71 0.92
C GLY A 416 0.41 2.20 0.97
N LEU A 417 -0.45 1.48 1.68
CA LEU A 417 -0.32 0.04 1.84
C LEU A 417 -1.69 -0.66 1.92
N ILE A 418 -1.83 -1.78 1.22
CA ILE A 418 -2.72 -2.87 1.64
C ILE A 418 -1.82 -3.99 2.16
N ALA A 419 -2.11 -4.47 3.37
CA ALA A 419 -1.56 -5.70 3.90
C ALA A 419 -2.73 -6.67 4.08
N ASP A 420 -2.84 -7.63 3.18
CA ASP A 420 -3.79 -8.73 3.27
C ASP A 420 -3.04 -9.99 3.72
N ARG A 421 -3.73 -10.86 4.44
CA ARG A 421 -3.11 -12.02 5.08
C ARG A 421 -3.54 -13.34 4.48
N THR A 422 -4.83 -13.52 4.18
CA THR A 422 -5.34 -14.79 3.68
C THR A 422 -6.64 -14.66 2.92
N GLY A 423 -6.75 -15.43 1.85
CA GLY A 423 -7.97 -15.83 1.19
C GLY A 423 -7.96 -15.38 -0.27
N ASN A 424 -9.01 -15.67 -1.05
CA ASN A 424 -8.94 -15.47 -2.49
C ASN A 424 -9.53 -14.10 -2.87
N ASP A 425 -8.66 -13.15 -3.11
CA ASP A 425 -8.99 -11.73 -3.16
C ASP A 425 -9.10 -11.21 -4.60
N ASN A 426 -9.87 -10.14 -4.75
CA ASN A 426 -10.10 -9.49 -6.04
C ASN A 426 -9.74 -8.01 -5.93
N TYR A 427 -8.61 -7.64 -6.51
CA TYR A 427 -8.16 -6.26 -6.64
C TYR A 427 -8.55 -5.70 -8.01
N ILE A 428 -9.53 -4.81 -8.04
CA ILE A 428 -10.11 -4.26 -9.27
C ILE A 428 -9.94 -2.73 -9.27
N ALA A 429 -9.16 -2.21 -10.21
CA ALA A 429 -8.93 -0.77 -10.37
C ALA A 429 -9.16 -0.29 -11.80
N GLY A 430 -9.93 0.78 -12.00
CA GLY A 430 -10.14 1.44 -13.29
C GLY A 430 -11.60 1.46 -13.75
N GLY A 431 -11.81 1.47 -15.07
CA GLY A 431 -13.14 1.33 -15.69
C GLY A 431 -14.06 2.55 -15.62
N LYS A 432 -13.60 3.68 -15.06
CA LYS A 432 -14.41 4.90 -14.90
C LYS A 432 -13.87 6.13 -15.63
N TYR A 433 -12.60 6.45 -15.47
CA TYR A 433 -11.96 7.64 -16.07
C TYR A 433 -11.09 7.22 -17.25
N LYS A 434 -11.31 7.78 -18.45
CA LYS A 434 -10.57 7.39 -19.66
C LYS A 434 -9.24 8.11 -19.82
N ALA A 435 -8.26 7.43 -20.39
CA ALA A 435 -6.97 8.00 -20.76
C ALA A 435 -7.01 8.74 -22.11
N ILE A 436 -7.81 9.80 -22.20
CA ILE A 436 -8.25 10.46 -23.44
C ILE A 436 -7.11 10.93 -24.36
N ILE A 437 -5.94 11.25 -23.80
CA ILE A 437 -4.82 11.84 -24.55
C ILE A 437 -4.06 10.79 -25.37
N HIS A 438 -3.91 9.57 -24.84
CA HIS A 438 -3.01 8.57 -25.40
C HIS A 438 -3.72 7.25 -25.74
N TYR A 439 -4.81 6.91 -25.05
CA TYR A 439 -5.54 5.65 -25.16
C TYR A 439 -7.04 5.89 -24.88
N ASP A 440 -7.74 6.51 -25.82
CA ASP A 440 -9.15 6.95 -25.64
C ASP A 440 -10.18 5.80 -25.58
N ASP A 441 -9.75 4.55 -25.81
CA ASP A 441 -10.49 3.32 -25.61
C ASP A 441 -10.12 2.56 -24.32
N HIS A 442 -9.27 3.15 -23.46
CA HIS A 442 -8.79 2.57 -22.20
C HIS A 442 -9.00 3.51 -21.00
N TYR A 443 -8.91 2.94 -19.80
CA TYR A 443 -9.16 3.62 -18.53
C TYR A 443 -7.89 3.80 -17.70
N LEU A 444 -7.81 4.92 -16.98
CA LEU A 444 -6.80 5.15 -15.96
C LEU A 444 -7.12 4.28 -14.74
N SER A 445 -6.10 3.58 -14.21
CA SER A 445 -6.16 2.86 -12.94
C SER A 445 -5.28 3.52 -11.88
N ILE A 446 -4.00 3.82 -12.17
CA ILE A 446 -3.04 4.46 -11.24
C ILE A 446 -3.15 3.91 -9.81
N SER A 447 -3.10 2.58 -9.67
CA SER A 447 -3.48 1.87 -8.43
C SER A 447 -2.66 0.60 -8.24
N GLN A 448 -2.96 -0.18 -7.20
CA GLN A 448 -2.36 -1.49 -6.94
C GLN A 448 -0.86 -1.38 -6.66
N GLY A 449 -0.51 -0.82 -5.50
CA GLY A 449 0.87 -0.63 -5.10
C GLY A 449 1.61 0.37 -5.98
N TYR A 450 0.94 1.41 -6.46
CA TYR A 450 1.55 2.44 -7.30
C TYR A 450 2.21 3.56 -6.47
N GLY A 451 3.44 3.94 -6.82
CA GLY A 451 4.11 5.13 -6.30
C GLY A 451 4.26 6.21 -7.37
N GLY A 452 3.85 7.43 -7.08
CA GLY A 452 3.92 8.57 -8.01
C GLY A 452 4.45 9.86 -7.38
N GLY A 453 5.25 10.61 -8.15
CA GLY A 453 5.54 12.03 -7.91
C GLY A 453 4.52 12.98 -8.53
N LEU A 454 4.76 14.29 -8.41
CA LEU A 454 4.04 15.32 -9.16
C LEU A 454 4.94 15.86 -10.27
N MET A 455 4.57 15.53 -11.51
CA MET A 455 5.06 16.04 -12.81
C MET A 455 6.32 16.89 -12.78
N LEU A 456 7.50 16.27 -12.89
CA LEU A 456 8.81 16.95 -12.98
C LEU A 456 9.18 17.87 -11.79
N PHE A 457 8.30 18.08 -10.81
CA PHE A 457 8.41 19.14 -9.81
C PHE A 457 8.71 18.61 -8.41
N VAL A 458 8.11 17.49 -8.03
CA VAL A 458 8.16 16.95 -6.67
C VAL A 458 8.24 15.43 -6.71
N SER A 459 9.24 14.84 -6.04
CA SER A 459 9.40 13.38 -5.95
C SER A 459 8.23 12.70 -5.24
N GLY A 460 8.01 11.42 -5.57
CA GLY A 460 6.88 10.66 -5.11
C GLY A 460 7.00 9.96 -3.76
N GLY A 461 6.05 9.05 -3.54
CA GLY A 461 5.91 8.23 -2.35
C GLY A 461 6.25 6.77 -2.56
N ILE A 462 5.78 5.94 -1.63
CA ILE A 462 5.93 4.49 -1.64
C ILE A 462 4.55 3.86 -1.56
N GLY A 463 4.12 3.21 -2.65
CA GLY A 463 2.86 2.47 -2.70
C GLY A 463 3.12 0.96 -2.70
N GLY A 464 2.30 0.20 -1.99
CA GLY A 464 2.49 -1.25 -1.82
C GLY A 464 1.20 -2.04 -1.66
N ILE A 465 1.21 -3.27 -2.19
CA ILE A 465 0.35 -4.36 -1.72
C ILE A 465 1.27 -5.45 -1.16
N VAL A 466 0.93 -5.99 0.00
CA VAL A 466 1.49 -7.22 0.53
C VAL A 466 0.32 -8.18 0.72
N ASP A 467 0.25 -9.19 -0.11
CA ASP A 467 -0.64 -10.33 0.04
C ASP A 467 0.18 -11.54 0.52
N LEU A 468 -0.37 -12.34 1.43
CA LEU A 468 0.37 -13.41 2.10
C LEU A 468 -0.20 -14.80 1.86
N ALA A 469 -1.38 -14.94 1.28
CA ALA A 469 -1.93 -16.22 0.84
C ALA A 469 -3.26 -16.04 0.15
N GLY A 470 -3.45 -16.67 -1.01
CA GLY A 470 -4.73 -16.58 -1.70
C GLY A 470 -4.73 -17.28 -3.03
N TYR A 471 -5.69 -16.92 -3.88
CA TYR A 471 -5.72 -17.22 -5.32
C TYR A 471 -6.29 -15.94 -5.94
N ASP A 472 -5.40 -14.99 -6.13
CA ASP A 472 -5.72 -13.58 -6.14
C ASP A 472 -5.79 -13.05 -7.56
N ASN A 473 -6.69 -12.10 -7.75
CA ASN A 473 -6.96 -11.53 -9.07
C ASN A 473 -6.66 -10.04 -9.04
N TYR A 474 -5.56 -9.65 -9.66
CA TYR A 474 -5.15 -8.28 -9.86
C TYR A 474 -5.59 -7.82 -11.25
N TYR A 475 -6.69 -7.08 -11.31
CA TYR A 475 -7.24 -6.51 -12.54
C TYR A 475 -7.08 -4.99 -12.58
N SER A 476 -6.42 -4.50 -13.62
CA SER A 476 -6.27 -3.08 -13.92
C SER A 476 -6.26 -2.83 -15.44
N ASP A 477 -6.17 -1.57 -15.88
CA ASP A 477 -6.06 -1.20 -17.29
C ASP A 477 -4.75 -0.45 -17.55
N LEU A 478 -4.66 0.83 -17.20
CA LEU A 478 -3.45 1.63 -17.38
C LEU A 478 -2.82 2.05 -16.05
N VAL A 479 -1.51 1.84 -15.95
CA VAL A 479 -0.66 2.30 -14.83
C VAL A 479 -1.07 1.65 -13.52
N ALA A 480 -0.55 0.48 -13.19
CA ALA A 480 -0.91 -0.20 -11.95
C ALA A 480 0.11 -1.28 -11.57
N GLN A 481 -0.16 -2.08 -10.54
CA GLN A 481 0.55 -3.33 -10.26
C GLN A 481 2.05 -3.14 -10.00
N GLY A 482 2.36 -2.52 -8.87
CA GLY A 482 3.73 -2.33 -8.41
C GLY A 482 4.52 -1.32 -9.25
N CYS A 483 3.83 -0.36 -9.86
CA CYS A 483 4.46 0.63 -10.75
C CYS A 483 4.99 1.87 -10.03
N GLY A 484 6.16 2.35 -10.47
CA GLY A 484 6.76 3.59 -9.97
C GLY A 484 6.91 4.67 -11.02
N TRP A 485 6.64 5.92 -10.62
CA TRP A 485 6.77 7.10 -11.49
C TRP A 485 7.35 8.31 -10.75
N TRP A 486 8.34 8.95 -11.34
CA TRP A 486 8.98 10.17 -10.83
C TRP A 486 9.49 10.05 -9.39
N TYR A 487 10.59 9.30 -9.25
CA TYR A 487 11.27 9.11 -7.97
C TYR A 487 10.32 8.67 -6.86
N ALA A 488 9.62 7.60 -7.17
CA ALA A 488 8.67 6.92 -6.31
C ALA A 488 8.92 5.42 -6.42
N LEU A 489 8.44 4.67 -5.44
CA LEU A 489 8.47 3.21 -5.46
C LEU A 489 7.04 2.68 -5.48
N GLY A 490 6.75 1.81 -6.43
CA GLY A 490 5.59 0.93 -6.38
C GLY A 490 6.02 -0.51 -6.15
N PHE A 491 5.24 -1.28 -5.38
CA PHE A 491 5.48 -2.71 -5.25
C PHE A 491 4.20 -3.55 -5.04
N ILE A 492 4.27 -4.81 -5.47
CA ILE A 492 3.41 -5.90 -4.96
C ILE A 492 4.35 -6.98 -4.42
N TYR A 493 4.03 -7.52 -3.24
CA TYR A 493 4.58 -8.76 -2.75
C TYR A 493 3.42 -9.72 -2.57
N ASP A 494 3.43 -10.83 -3.30
CA ASP A 494 2.50 -11.93 -3.13
C ASP A 494 3.29 -13.16 -2.62
N TYR A 495 2.78 -13.81 -1.59
CA TYR A 495 3.48 -14.92 -0.96
C TYR A 495 3.05 -16.29 -1.46
N SER A 496 1.78 -16.49 -1.76
CA SER A 496 1.36 -17.81 -2.22
C SER A 496 -0.01 -17.78 -2.87
N GLY A 497 -0.14 -18.37 -4.04
CA GLY A 497 -1.43 -18.54 -4.66
C GLY A 497 -1.37 -19.21 -6.02
N ASN A 498 -2.25 -18.82 -6.93
CA ASN A 498 -2.23 -19.17 -8.35
C ASN A 498 -2.89 -17.95 -9.00
N ASP A 499 -2.09 -16.92 -9.12
CA ASP A 499 -2.55 -15.55 -9.12
C ASP A 499 -2.62 -15.02 -10.54
N GLN A 500 -3.52 -14.07 -10.76
CA GLN A 500 -3.75 -13.49 -12.07
C GLN A 500 -3.43 -12.01 -12.06
N TYR A 501 -2.37 -11.66 -12.79
CA TYR A 501 -1.98 -10.29 -13.03
C TYR A 501 -2.45 -9.88 -14.42
N LEU A 502 -3.60 -9.21 -14.49
CA LEU A 502 -4.22 -8.76 -15.74
C LEU A 502 -4.19 -7.23 -15.80
N SER A 503 -3.45 -6.71 -16.77
CA SER A 503 -3.43 -5.28 -17.06
C SER A 503 -3.23 -5.02 -18.54
N TYR A 504 -3.56 -3.82 -19.03
CA TYR A 504 -3.31 -3.49 -20.43
C TYR A 504 -1.88 -2.97 -20.64
N GLN A 505 -1.48 -1.91 -19.94
CA GLN A 505 -0.17 -1.28 -20.19
C GLN A 505 0.33 -0.55 -18.94
N TYR A 506 1.66 -0.48 -18.78
CA TYR A 506 2.33 0.16 -17.64
C TYR A 506 2.00 -0.54 -16.32
N ALA A 507 2.36 -1.82 -16.21
CA ALA A 507 2.03 -2.63 -15.04
C ALA A 507 3.06 -3.72 -14.78
N GLN A 508 2.81 -4.56 -13.78
CA GLN A 508 3.60 -5.74 -13.45
C GLN A 508 5.06 -5.41 -13.12
N GLY A 509 5.26 -4.55 -12.13
CA GLY A 509 6.57 -4.17 -11.62
C GLY A 509 7.35 -3.30 -12.60
N SER A 510 6.67 -2.63 -13.54
CA SER A 510 7.30 -1.69 -14.46
C SER A 510 7.51 -0.32 -13.80
N ALA A 511 8.40 0.50 -14.34
CA ALA A 511 8.61 1.84 -13.83
C ALA A 511 8.95 2.82 -14.93
N GLU A 512 8.67 4.09 -14.68
CA GLU A 512 8.88 5.17 -15.64
C GLU A 512 9.50 6.41 -15.02
N HIS A 513 10.20 7.20 -15.82
CA HIS A 513 10.66 8.55 -15.47
C HIS A 513 11.35 8.60 -14.10
N MET A 514 12.46 7.89 -13.92
CA MET A 514 13.18 7.77 -12.63
C MET A 514 12.39 7.11 -11.49
N GLY A 515 11.27 6.44 -11.79
CA GLY A 515 10.55 5.59 -10.85
C GLY A 515 11.24 4.26 -10.60
N LEU A 516 10.76 3.56 -9.58
CA LEU A 516 11.17 2.22 -9.19
C LEU A 516 9.92 1.34 -9.04
N GLY A 517 9.91 0.18 -9.66
CA GLY A 517 8.76 -0.73 -9.66
C GLY A 517 9.20 -2.17 -9.47
N ILE A 518 8.42 -2.93 -8.71
CA ILE A 518 8.69 -4.34 -8.48
C ILE A 518 7.41 -5.16 -8.25
N ILE A 519 7.40 -6.38 -8.75
CA ILE A 519 6.56 -7.46 -8.19
C ILE A 519 7.50 -8.56 -7.71
N ILE A 520 7.21 -9.09 -6.52
CA ILE A 520 7.76 -10.35 -6.02
C ILE A 520 6.59 -11.29 -5.83
N ASP A 521 6.58 -12.39 -6.58
CA ASP A 521 5.70 -13.53 -6.35
C ASP A 521 6.55 -14.70 -5.86
N GLU A 522 6.14 -15.31 -4.74
CA GLU A 522 6.95 -16.33 -4.07
C GLU A 522 6.54 -17.74 -4.45
N TYR A 523 5.24 -18.03 -4.59
CA TYR A 523 4.74 -19.38 -4.87
C TYR A 523 3.43 -19.33 -5.62
N GLY A 524 3.32 -20.07 -6.71
CA GLY A 524 2.02 -20.26 -7.33
C GLY A 524 2.06 -20.95 -8.66
N LYS A 525 1.06 -20.68 -9.49
CA LYS A 525 1.02 -21.02 -10.91
C LYS A 525 0.33 -19.87 -11.59
N ASP A 526 1.12 -18.89 -11.91
CA ASP A 526 0.67 -17.52 -12.02
C ASP A 526 0.55 -17.14 -13.48
N PHE A 527 -0.37 -16.21 -13.73
CA PHE A 527 -0.68 -15.76 -15.07
C PHE A 527 -0.49 -14.26 -15.19
N TYR A 528 0.55 -13.87 -15.93
CA TYR A 528 0.87 -12.49 -16.22
C TYR A 528 0.45 -12.14 -17.64
N ARG A 529 -0.46 -11.18 -17.79
CA ARG A 529 -0.90 -10.72 -19.11
C ARG A 529 -0.91 -9.21 -19.24
N GLY A 530 -0.34 -8.72 -20.35
CA GLY A 530 -0.57 -7.35 -20.82
C GLY A 530 -0.09 -7.08 -22.24
N LYS A 531 -0.11 -5.82 -22.66
CA LYS A 531 0.35 -5.40 -23.98
C LYS A 531 1.82 -5.00 -23.95
N GLY A 532 2.19 -3.92 -23.25
CA GLY A 532 3.57 -3.43 -23.23
C GLY A 532 3.89 -2.53 -22.05
N LEU A 533 5.16 -2.26 -21.82
CA LEU A 533 5.66 -1.71 -20.54
C LEU A 533 5.15 -2.57 -19.37
N MET A 534 5.35 -3.89 -19.49
CA MET A 534 4.89 -4.89 -18.52
C MET A 534 6.05 -5.80 -18.11
N GLN A 535 5.91 -6.47 -16.97
CA GLN A 535 6.77 -7.58 -16.56
C GLN A 535 8.22 -7.13 -16.37
N GLY A 536 8.42 -6.26 -15.38
CA GLY A 536 9.74 -5.81 -14.95
C GLY A 536 10.43 -4.88 -15.96
N VAL A 537 9.70 -3.92 -16.53
CA VAL A 537 10.26 -2.98 -17.51
C VAL A 537 10.73 -1.69 -16.85
N GLY A 538 11.95 -1.26 -17.16
CA GLY A 538 12.42 0.10 -16.86
C GLY A 538 12.36 1.00 -18.10
N HIS A 539 11.54 2.04 -18.06
CA HIS A 539 11.45 3.10 -19.07
C HIS A 539 11.93 4.48 -18.58
N ASP A 540 12.73 5.18 -19.39
CA ASP A 540 13.13 6.57 -19.09
C ASP A 540 13.85 6.73 -17.74
N TYR A 541 15.02 6.08 -17.62
CA TYR A 541 15.91 6.21 -16.46
C TYR A 541 15.31 5.67 -15.15
N SER A 542 14.40 4.71 -15.27
CA SER A 542 13.73 4.00 -14.16
C SER A 542 14.19 2.54 -14.08
N CYS A 543 13.84 1.86 -12.99
CA CYS A 543 14.09 0.43 -12.82
C CYS A 543 12.77 -0.32 -12.56
N GLY A 544 12.47 -1.31 -13.38
CA GLY A 544 11.37 -2.25 -13.16
C GLY A 544 11.91 -3.67 -12.95
N ILE A 545 11.29 -4.40 -12.02
CA ILE A 545 11.66 -5.77 -11.66
C ILE A 545 10.38 -6.63 -11.60
N LEU A 546 10.40 -7.80 -12.23
CA LEU A 546 9.46 -8.88 -11.94
C LEU A 546 10.30 -10.05 -11.44
N LEU A 547 10.07 -10.48 -10.21
CA LEU A 547 10.70 -11.64 -9.59
C LEU A 547 9.60 -12.64 -9.27
N ASP A 548 9.63 -13.77 -9.96
CA ASP A 548 8.82 -14.94 -9.65
C ASP A 548 9.75 -16.06 -9.19
N ARG A 549 9.38 -16.74 -8.11
CA ARG A 549 10.27 -17.74 -7.48
C ARG A 549 9.84 -19.16 -7.74
N HIS A 550 8.56 -19.48 -7.67
CA HIS A 550 8.13 -20.86 -7.72
C HIS A 550 6.82 -20.96 -8.44
N GLY A 551 6.78 -21.77 -9.50
CA GLY A 551 5.49 -22.07 -10.10
C GLY A 551 5.58 -22.81 -11.41
N ASN A 552 4.54 -22.67 -12.21
CA ASN A 552 4.49 -23.18 -13.57
C ASN A 552 3.71 -22.13 -14.33
N ASP A 553 4.41 -21.08 -14.70
CA ASP A 553 3.86 -19.76 -14.87
C ASP A 553 3.73 -19.42 -16.35
N ILE A 554 2.82 -18.51 -16.64
CA ILE A 554 2.52 -18.10 -18.01
C ILE A 554 2.67 -16.60 -18.12
N TYR A 555 3.66 -16.18 -18.89
CA TYR A 555 3.98 -14.79 -19.17
C TYR A 555 3.56 -14.43 -20.59
N GLN A 556 2.51 -13.63 -20.71
CA GLN A 556 1.96 -13.17 -21.99
C GLN A 556 2.09 -11.66 -22.16
N ALA A 557 2.87 -11.23 -23.16
CA ALA A 557 2.95 -9.82 -23.54
C ALA A 557 2.88 -9.60 -25.06
N ASP A 558 2.57 -8.38 -25.49
CA ASP A 558 2.55 -8.03 -26.90
C ASP A 558 3.88 -7.44 -27.40
N ASP A 559 4.41 -6.43 -26.70
CA ASP A 559 5.67 -5.74 -27.00
C ASP A 559 6.28 -5.14 -25.72
N LEU A 560 7.45 -4.52 -25.81
CA LEU A 560 8.17 -3.85 -24.70
C LEU A 560 7.94 -4.44 -23.30
N SER A 561 8.37 -5.68 -23.07
CA SER A 561 8.07 -6.47 -21.86
C SER A 561 9.13 -7.52 -21.57
N GLN A 562 8.97 -8.23 -20.44
CA GLN A 562 9.82 -9.35 -20.01
C GLN A 562 11.27 -8.91 -19.81
N GLY A 563 11.48 -8.08 -18.78
CA GLY A 563 12.80 -7.59 -18.40
C GLY A 563 13.41 -6.63 -19.42
N ALA A 564 12.60 -5.90 -20.18
CA ALA A 564 13.11 -4.93 -21.16
C ALA A 564 13.46 -3.59 -20.50
N GLY A 565 14.67 -3.09 -20.75
CA GLY A 565 15.08 -1.72 -20.48
C GLY A 565 14.92 -0.86 -21.72
N SER A 566 14.30 0.31 -21.57
CA SER A 566 14.16 1.25 -22.66
C SER A 566 14.38 2.69 -22.23
N ALA A 567 14.87 3.49 -23.17
CA ALA A 567 15.10 4.91 -22.95
C ALA A 567 15.96 5.21 -21.71
N ASN A 568 17.00 4.41 -21.46
CA ASN A 568 17.96 4.48 -20.36
C ASN A 568 17.50 3.81 -19.06
N GLY A 569 16.39 3.07 -19.08
CA GLY A 569 15.93 2.30 -17.93
C GLY A 569 16.57 0.92 -17.80
N PHE A 570 16.36 0.31 -16.64
CA PHE A 570 16.75 -1.06 -16.31
C PHE A 570 15.51 -1.93 -16.19
N GLY A 571 15.38 -2.91 -17.07
CA GLY A 571 14.35 -3.94 -16.96
C GLY A 571 14.97 -5.26 -16.51
N ILE A 572 14.33 -5.91 -15.55
CA ILE A 572 14.78 -7.19 -15.00
C ILE A 572 13.55 -8.09 -14.84
N LEU A 573 13.59 -9.27 -15.46
CA LEU A 573 12.69 -10.38 -15.15
C LEU A 573 13.54 -11.53 -14.64
N ILE A 574 13.16 -12.10 -13.51
CA ILE A 574 13.76 -13.30 -12.93
C ILE A 574 12.62 -14.28 -12.65
N ASP A 575 12.65 -15.40 -13.33
CA ASP A 575 11.93 -16.62 -12.95
C ASP A 575 12.96 -17.59 -12.35
N SER A 576 12.69 -18.10 -11.14
CA SER A 576 13.69 -18.87 -10.40
C SER A 576 13.51 -20.38 -10.54
N HIS A 577 12.26 -20.87 -10.53
CA HIS A 577 11.93 -22.29 -10.54
C HIS A 577 10.56 -22.53 -11.15
N GLY A 578 10.47 -23.39 -12.15
CA GLY A 578 9.18 -23.81 -12.69
C GLY A 578 9.30 -24.68 -13.92
N ASP A 579 8.18 -24.95 -14.60
CA ASP A 579 8.23 -25.25 -16.04
C ASP A 579 7.25 -24.27 -16.68
N ASP A 580 7.78 -23.26 -17.37
CA ASP A 580 7.12 -21.98 -17.61
C ASP A 580 6.94 -21.69 -19.10
N ILE A 581 6.05 -20.74 -19.40
CA ILE A 581 5.70 -20.37 -20.77
C ILE A 581 5.83 -18.87 -20.96
N PHE A 582 6.76 -18.47 -21.85
CA PHE A 582 7.01 -17.09 -22.21
C PHE A 582 6.55 -16.80 -23.63
N TYR A 583 5.46 -16.05 -23.76
CA TYR A 583 4.90 -15.63 -25.05
C TYR A 583 5.03 -14.13 -25.27
N VAL A 584 5.61 -13.74 -26.41
CA VAL A 584 5.61 -12.36 -26.89
C VAL A 584 5.12 -12.24 -28.33
N ARG A 585 4.19 -11.31 -28.59
CA ARG A 585 3.70 -11.09 -29.97
C ARG A 585 4.75 -10.43 -30.88
N LYS A 586 5.52 -9.47 -30.37
CA LYS A 586 6.60 -8.78 -31.10
C LYS A 586 7.94 -8.99 -30.40
N LYS A 587 8.89 -9.55 -31.13
CA LYS A 587 10.23 -9.89 -30.61
C LYS A 587 11.19 -8.69 -30.54
N SER A 588 10.88 -7.57 -31.18
CA SER A 588 11.84 -6.49 -31.42
C SER A 588 12.33 -5.75 -30.17
N ASN A 589 11.55 -5.78 -29.09
CA ASN A 589 11.82 -4.99 -27.88
C ASN A 589 11.44 -5.72 -26.58
N THR A 590 11.49 -7.05 -26.58
CA THR A 590 11.09 -7.89 -25.43
C THR A 590 12.22 -8.85 -25.02
N GLN A 591 12.04 -9.54 -23.89
CA GLN A 591 12.91 -10.64 -23.44
C GLN A 591 14.38 -10.20 -23.30
N GLY A 592 14.60 -9.25 -22.40
CA GLY A 592 15.91 -8.65 -22.15
C GLY A 592 16.34 -7.67 -23.25
N TYR A 593 15.47 -6.76 -23.68
CA TYR A 593 15.84 -5.69 -24.62
C TYR A 593 16.54 -4.53 -23.91
N GLY A 594 17.63 -3.97 -24.47
CA GLY A 594 18.36 -2.84 -23.88
C GLY A 594 18.99 -1.91 -24.91
N ASN A 595 18.32 -0.80 -25.24
CA ASN A 595 18.73 0.09 -26.34
C ASN A 595 19.60 1.29 -25.93
N PRO A 596 20.50 1.75 -26.82
CA PRO A 596 21.15 3.05 -26.65
C PRO A 596 20.15 4.19 -26.94
N ARG A 597 20.13 5.22 -26.08
CA ARG A 597 19.32 6.44 -26.28
C ARG A 597 19.95 7.61 -25.54
N ARG A 598 19.84 8.84 -26.08
CA ARG A 598 20.32 10.08 -25.40
C ARG A 598 21.77 10.01 -24.90
N ASP A 599 22.67 9.37 -25.64
CA ASP A 599 24.07 9.11 -25.24
C ASP A 599 24.25 8.22 -23.99
N PHE A 600 23.18 7.57 -23.55
CA PHE A 600 23.11 6.57 -22.49
C PHE A 600 22.70 5.19 -23.05
N GLY A 601 22.63 4.21 -22.17
CA GLY A 601 22.17 2.86 -22.46
C GLY A 601 21.05 2.42 -21.55
N SER A 602 20.12 1.65 -22.08
CA SER A 602 19.15 0.87 -21.32
C SER A 602 19.69 -0.53 -21.16
N ILE A 603 19.44 -1.16 -20.01
CA ILE A 603 19.84 -2.55 -19.72
C ILE A 603 18.57 -3.39 -19.60
N GLY A 604 18.51 -4.49 -20.34
CA GLY A 604 17.42 -5.46 -20.23
C GLY A 604 17.95 -6.84 -19.90
N LEU A 605 17.43 -7.43 -18.83
CA LEU A 605 17.88 -8.71 -18.28
C LEU A 605 16.68 -9.63 -18.12
N PHE A 606 16.72 -10.77 -18.80
CA PHE A 606 15.76 -11.85 -18.64
C PHE A 606 16.49 -13.06 -18.09
N LEU A 607 16.05 -13.59 -16.95
CA LEU A 607 16.62 -14.76 -16.33
C LEU A 607 15.51 -15.76 -16.07
N ASP A 608 15.71 -16.97 -16.56
CA ASP A 608 15.00 -18.16 -16.14
C ASP A 608 16.08 -19.13 -15.62
N LEU A 609 15.94 -19.53 -14.35
CA LEU A 609 17.03 -20.16 -13.61
C LEU A 609 16.86 -21.66 -13.43
N SER A 610 15.70 -22.25 -13.69
CA SER A 610 15.53 -23.70 -13.74
C SER A 610 14.16 -24.07 -14.28
N GLY A 611 14.09 -25.18 -15.01
CA GLY A 611 12.83 -25.63 -15.56
C GLY A 611 12.96 -26.31 -16.90
N LYS A 612 11.80 -26.59 -17.50
CA LYS A 612 11.67 -26.99 -18.91
C LYS A 612 10.66 -26.11 -19.59
N ASP A 613 11.18 -25.15 -20.33
CA ASP A 613 10.43 -23.94 -20.59
C ASP A 613 10.06 -23.79 -22.06
N ILE A 614 8.99 -23.05 -22.32
CA ILE A 614 8.48 -22.82 -23.68
C ILE A 614 8.57 -21.34 -24.00
N TYR A 615 9.36 -21.03 -25.01
CA TYR A 615 9.55 -19.67 -25.50
C TYR A 615 8.92 -19.46 -26.89
N ASP A 616 8.04 -18.47 -27.00
CA ASP A 616 7.70 -17.84 -28.27
C ASP A 616 8.22 -16.40 -28.30
N GLY A 617 9.47 -16.25 -28.71
CA GLY A 617 10.16 -14.97 -28.63
C GLY A 617 11.61 -15.02 -29.13
N ASN A 618 12.48 -14.24 -28.50
CA ASN A 618 13.93 -14.30 -28.64
C ASN A 618 14.54 -15.45 -27.82
N GLY A 619 13.93 -15.80 -26.69
CA GLY A 619 14.38 -16.86 -25.78
C GLY A 619 14.25 -18.27 -26.36
N LEU A 620 15.00 -19.20 -25.78
CA LEU A 620 15.00 -20.61 -26.09
C LEU A 620 15.35 -21.39 -24.82
N ASP A 621 14.76 -22.57 -24.68
CA ASP A 621 15.03 -23.47 -23.55
C ASP A 621 16.53 -23.83 -23.46
N ASN A 622 17.07 -23.87 -22.25
CA ASN A 622 18.47 -24.21 -21.96
C ASN A 622 19.50 -23.45 -22.82
N SER A 623 19.26 -22.17 -23.07
CA SER A 623 20.04 -21.36 -24.00
C SER A 623 20.30 -19.94 -23.49
N TYR A 624 21.43 -19.37 -23.91
CA TYR A 624 21.69 -17.93 -23.81
C TYR A 624 21.34 -17.22 -25.12
N TRP A 625 20.74 -16.04 -25.05
CA TRP A 625 20.47 -15.19 -26.20
C TRP A 625 20.81 -13.73 -25.96
N THR A 626 21.05 -13.03 -27.07
CA THR A 626 21.12 -11.57 -27.12
C THR A 626 19.95 -11.05 -27.94
N THR A 627 19.40 -9.91 -27.54
CA THR A 627 18.45 -9.19 -28.40
C THR A 627 19.20 -8.37 -29.45
N ASP A 628 18.50 -7.83 -30.46
CA ASP A 628 19.08 -6.88 -31.44
C ASP A 628 19.30 -5.49 -30.82
N SER A 629 19.83 -5.47 -29.59
CA SER A 629 20.05 -4.31 -28.75
C SER A 629 21.50 -4.32 -28.22
N LYS A 630 21.94 -3.24 -27.58
CA LYS A 630 23.36 -3.08 -27.23
C LYS A 630 23.71 -3.70 -25.87
N TRP A 631 22.79 -3.64 -24.92
CA TRP A 631 23.00 -4.06 -23.53
C TRP A 631 21.80 -4.85 -23.03
N GLY A 632 21.38 -5.85 -23.81
CA GLY A 632 20.23 -6.66 -23.49
C GLY A 632 20.36 -8.11 -23.94
N GLY A 633 19.91 -9.03 -23.09
CA GLY A 633 19.77 -10.43 -23.42
C GLY A 633 19.14 -11.19 -22.27
N GLY A 634 19.10 -12.50 -22.43
CA GLY A 634 18.65 -13.39 -21.37
C GLY A 634 19.29 -14.76 -21.46
N PHE A 635 19.02 -15.57 -20.47
CA PHE A 635 19.28 -16.98 -20.54
C PHE A 635 18.16 -17.75 -19.85
N ASP A 636 17.99 -18.97 -20.32
CA ASP A 636 17.47 -20.09 -19.56
C ASP A 636 18.66 -21.01 -19.30
N TRP A 637 18.93 -21.28 -18.03
CA TRP A 637 20.01 -22.14 -17.65
C TRP A 637 19.68 -22.75 -16.28
N GLU A 638 19.69 -24.08 -16.22
CA GLU A 638 19.76 -24.93 -15.01
C GLU A 638 21.01 -24.59 -14.17
N PHE A 639 20.95 -23.47 -13.44
CA PHE A 639 22.15 -22.80 -12.93
C PHE A 639 22.81 -23.63 -11.82
N ILE A 640 22.11 -24.65 -11.31
CA ILE A 640 22.65 -25.71 -10.44
C ILE A 640 22.04 -27.08 -10.82
N VAL A 641 22.78 -27.87 -11.60
CA VAL A 641 22.77 -29.33 -11.39
C VAL A 641 23.72 -29.58 -10.23
N GLU A 642 23.23 -30.13 -9.10
CA GLU A 642 24.11 -30.71 -8.09
C GLU A 642 25.10 -31.60 -8.81
N SER A 643 26.40 -31.30 -8.71
CA SER A 643 27.41 -32.18 -9.25
C SER A 643 27.32 -33.50 -8.52
N ASP A 644 26.61 -34.46 -9.09
CA ASP A 644 26.62 -35.86 -8.70
C ASP A 644 27.94 -36.48 -9.22
N SER A 645 29.06 -35.84 -8.86
CA SER A 645 30.40 -36.36 -9.04
C SER A 645 31.38 -35.53 -8.22
N GLY A 646 31.75 -36.05 -7.06
CA GLY A 646 33.00 -35.72 -6.38
C GLY A 646 34.22 -36.16 -7.21
N LYS A 647 34.41 -35.59 -8.40
CA LYS A 647 35.63 -35.64 -9.17
C LYS A 647 35.85 -34.29 -9.84
N ALA A 648 36.75 -33.52 -9.23
CA ALA A 648 37.50 -32.52 -9.94
C ALA A 648 38.17 -33.17 -11.15
N ASP A 649 37.93 -32.62 -12.34
CA ASP A 649 38.90 -32.68 -13.42
C ASP A 649 39.10 -31.25 -13.93
N MET A 650 40.33 -30.78 -13.71
CA MET A 650 40.89 -29.57 -14.32
C MET A 650 41.15 -29.85 -15.80
N GLU A 651 40.63 -29.02 -16.69
CA GLU A 651 41.36 -28.46 -17.84
C GLU A 651 40.62 -27.24 -18.43
#